data_AF-A0A094BHR7-F1
#
_entry.id   AF-A0A094BHR7-F1
#
_cell.length_a   1.000
_cell.length_b   1.000
_cell.length_c   1.000
_cell.angle_alpha   90.00
_cell.angle_beta   90.00
_cell.angle_gamma   90.00
#
_symmetry.space_group_name_H-M   'P 1'
#
loop_
_entity.id
_entity.type
_entity.pdbx_description
1 polymer ?
#
loop_
_entity_poly.entity_id
_entity_poly.type
_entity_poly.pdbx_seq_one_letter_code
_entity_poly.pdbx_strand_id
1 'polypeptide(L)'
;MGSASIASRRGDDSDRTSVSSEGKPGLIPGNLLDGAQVVSKSGNIVTKDGVVVSTQQSDASLSTNIFSDPEIRDFYVKMYEKAKYECRHVFDADLTWTAEEEKKLIRKVDWRICLWACVMFFSLQLDRGNMVQAVSGTLLKDLHLNTNDYNHGNTIFTASFLVAELPSQLVSKKIGPDRWIPMQICLWSIVAMSQAAMTGRSGFFATRALMGILEGGFIPDLILFLSYFYTSKELPIRLSFFWTSLSITGIISSLLAFGIFHLEGAHGVAGWKWLFLLEGLITFVIGVSSFFMMPASAVQTKTWFRPKGWFSPREEAILVNRILRDDPSKGSMMNRKAITPRRLWRGLTDYDLWPIYALGMVIYIPQNPPALYLTLTLRSIGFSTFNANLLTIPHTVVHIFTLLTLTWVAGKLNQRALVAVFQLIWTLPVLIFLAVWPGLISNQWGTYAATAVLLSYPYCHAIVGGWVSSNSNDVGARSISASLYNMSVQLGGICATFVYREDDKPYYRRGNRTLIAINVLGIGLFLFAKAYYVWKNKLRDKKWNAMTKEEQNDYIANIIMTPSADITTQPTAEVPPKTAPTKGTHVHGSEEKTPLQAISHGILMDGIPTFSTHAEHRKHILIHTAATFRDFARKGFTEGQAGHISVRDPEYEDYIWMNPLGRHFGLMTAGDMICLDMHTGAVVGGNNTRPANAAGFQIHSAIHKARPDVAAICHAHTDAGRAWSVFARPLEMLSQDICNFYEAHAVYADYGGIVFAEEEGRNIARALGEGNKGVILMNHGLLTVGHTVDEAGYMFGLLDRGCRIQLDVEAACAGNPGLKRNIISDEEAAYNMKMASEKHVLYREAQPDLDYIFETAGLDVVARGVDNMVIDGPDAN
;
A
#
# COMPACT_ATOMS: atom_id res chain seq x y z
N MET A 1 32.86 56.96 36.23
CA MET A 1 32.16 56.56 37.47
C MET A 1 31.97 55.05 37.40
N GLY A 2 33.01 54.28 37.79
CA GLY A 2 33.07 53.50 39.04
C GLY A 2 32.59 52.05 38.76
N SER A 3 33.47 51.07 38.55
CA SER A 3 33.99 50.08 39.56
C SER A 3 32.88 49.51 40.45
N ALA A 4 32.64 48.21 40.65
CA ALA A 4 33.47 47.01 40.88
C ALA A 4 32.52 45.77 40.74
N SER A 5 32.88 44.53 40.38
CA SER A 5 33.91 43.55 40.84
C SER A 5 33.67 42.93 42.23
N ILE A 6 33.80 41.58 42.28
CA ILE A 6 34.05 40.66 43.44
C ILE A 6 32.77 40.25 44.23
N ALA A 7 32.30 38.99 44.25
CA ALA A 7 32.84 37.67 44.62
C ALA A 7 32.66 37.27 46.10
N SER A 8 32.32 35.98 46.29
CA SER A 8 32.73 35.06 47.36
C SER A 8 31.65 34.44 48.29
N ARG A 9 31.91 33.15 48.49
CA ARG A 9 31.34 32.07 49.31
C ARG A 9 31.14 32.37 50.82
N ARG A 10 30.19 31.62 51.41
CA ARG A 10 30.17 30.85 52.71
C ARG A 10 28.68 30.78 53.14
N GLY A 11 28.04 29.67 53.50
CA GLY A 11 28.46 28.43 54.15
C GLY A 11 27.76 28.38 55.51
N ASP A 12 26.79 27.49 55.73
CA ASP A 12 26.52 26.91 57.06
C ASP A 12 25.61 25.67 56.98
N ASP A 13 26.06 24.61 57.64
CA ASP A 13 25.39 23.34 57.90
C ASP A 13 24.56 23.45 59.19
N SER A 14 23.38 22.81 59.23
CA SER A 14 22.74 22.42 60.50
C SER A 14 21.83 21.18 60.34
N ASP A 15 22.45 20.02 60.55
CA ASP A 15 22.01 18.86 61.36
C ASP A 15 20.55 18.33 61.36
N ARG A 16 20.45 17.04 60.97
CA ARG A 16 19.91 15.88 61.71
C ARG A 16 18.40 15.51 61.74
N THR A 17 18.14 14.40 61.03
CA THR A 17 17.52 13.10 61.47
C THR A 17 16.08 13.03 62.01
N SER A 18 15.24 12.21 61.33
CA SER A 18 14.58 11.00 61.88
C SER A 18 13.70 10.29 60.81
N VAL A 19 14.03 9.10 60.30
CA VAL A 19 13.64 7.72 60.75
C VAL A 19 12.45 7.09 59.98
N SER A 20 12.80 6.06 59.18
CA SER A 20 12.14 4.74 58.86
C SER A 20 10.68 4.68 58.42
N SER A 21 10.12 3.73 57.65
CA SER A 21 10.41 2.41 57.04
C SER A 21 9.15 2.17 56.17
N GLU A 22 9.07 1.61 54.97
CA GLU A 22 9.37 0.24 54.54
C GLU A 22 8.65 0.09 53.18
N GLY A 23 9.30 -0.46 52.16
CA GLY A 23 8.71 -0.69 50.84
C GLY A 23 9.73 -1.36 49.93
N LYS A 24 9.80 -2.69 50.01
CA LYS A 24 10.83 -3.58 49.44
C LYS A 24 11.23 -3.24 47.97
N PRO A 25 12.53 -3.21 47.64
CA PRO A 25 12.99 -3.37 46.26
C PRO A 25 12.87 -4.86 45.87
N GLY A 26 12.20 -5.15 44.76
CA GLY A 26 12.20 -6.49 44.18
C GLY A 26 13.63 -6.89 43.77
N LEU A 27 14.16 -7.93 44.40
CA LEU A 27 15.46 -8.51 44.12
C LEU A 27 15.57 -8.99 42.66
N ILE A 28 16.66 -8.58 42.01
CA ILE A 28 17.25 -9.30 40.88
C ILE A 28 18.16 -10.38 41.51
N PRO A 29 18.07 -11.68 41.13
CA PRO A 29 18.94 -12.72 41.67
C PRO A 29 20.42 -12.45 41.39
N GLY A 30 21.25 -12.58 42.44
CA GLY A 30 22.65 -12.12 42.54
C GLY A 30 23.71 -12.87 41.74
N ASN A 31 23.37 -13.61 40.69
CA ASN A 31 24.35 -14.34 39.87
C ASN A 31 24.63 -13.68 38.49
N LEU A 32 24.19 -12.43 38.28
CA LEU A 32 24.33 -11.69 37.02
C LEU A 32 25.44 -10.62 37.02
N LEU A 33 26.30 -10.57 38.05
CA LEU A 33 27.28 -9.49 38.24
C LEU A 33 28.75 -9.91 38.26
N ASP A 34 29.10 -11.14 37.85
CA ASP A 34 30.51 -11.48 37.66
C ASP A 34 31.02 -11.01 36.28
N GLY A 35 31.55 -9.78 36.25
CA GLY A 35 32.36 -9.26 35.15
C GLY A 35 31.78 -8.09 34.33
N ALA A 36 30.78 -7.36 34.80
CA ALA A 36 30.26 -6.17 34.12
C ALA A 36 30.93 -4.88 34.63
N GLN A 37 31.50 -4.06 33.73
CA GLN A 37 31.98 -2.71 34.03
C GLN A 37 30.96 -1.65 33.58
N VAL A 38 30.74 -0.64 34.43
CA VAL A 38 29.85 0.50 34.20
C VAL A 38 30.55 1.53 33.30
N VAL A 39 30.00 1.85 32.12
CA VAL A 39 30.70 2.70 31.13
C VAL A 39 30.03 4.06 30.87
N SER A 40 28.95 4.45 31.56
CA SER A 40 28.43 5.82 31.37
C SER A 40 27.83 6.47 32.61
N LYS A 41 27.98 7.80 32.68
CA LYS A 41 27.42 8.68 33.72
C LYS A 41 25.89 8.68 33.79
N SER A 42 25.20 8.03 32.86
CA SER A 42 23.73 7.96 32.74
C SER A 42 23.11 6.63 33.20
N GLY A 43 23.86 5.78 33.94
CA GLY A 43 23.27 4.64 34.66
C GLY A 43 22.89 3.41 33.81
N ASN A 44 23.32 3.36 32.55
CA ASN A 44 23.13 2.19 31.69
C ASN A 44 24.10 1.06 32.10
N ILE A 45 23.58 -0.14 32.33
CA ILE A 45 24.37 -1.35 32.61
C ILE A 45 24.53 -2.14 31.32
N VAL A 46 25.78 -2.44 30.96
CA VAL A 46 26.15 -3.29 29.82
C VAL A 46 26.63 -4.62 30.38
N THR A 47 25.99 -5.73 30.02
CA THR A 47 26.48 -7.08 30.34
C THR A 47 27.49 -7.53 29.27
N LYS A 48 28.27 -8.59 29.55
CA LYS A 48 29.36 -9.10 28.69
C LYS A 48 28.93 -9.41 27.24
N ASP A 49 27.65 -9.61 27.00
CA ASP A 49 27.07 -9.93 25.68
C ASP A 49 26.45 -8.71 24.97
N GLY A 50 26.75 -7.49 25.44
CA GLY A 50 26.35 -6.25 24.76
C GLY A 50 24.89 -5.83 24.98
N VAL A 51 24.19 -6.42 25.95
CA VAL A 51 22.81 -6.03 26.28
C VAL A 51 22.82 -4.78 27.16
N VAL A 52 22.22 -3.70 26.67
CA VAL A 52 21.96 -2.48 27.43
C VAL A 52 20.57 -2.56 28.05
N VAL A 53 20.48 -2.59 29.37
CA VAL A 53 19.21 -2.39 30.10
C VAL A 53 19.12 -0.91 30.46
N SER A 54 18.21 -0.19 29.80
CA SER A 54 17.87 1.20 30.16
C SER A 54 17.10 1.18 31.48
N THR A 55 17.66 1.78 32.52
CA THR A 55 17.07 1.79 33.88
C THR A 55 16.28 3.06 34.19
N GLN A 56 16.20 4.03 33.26
CA GLN A 56 15.47 5.27 33.51
C GLN A 56 14.43 5.61 32.44
N GLN A 57 13.20 5.76 32.92
CA GLN A 57 12.13 6.50 32.27
C GLN A 57 12.60 7.96 32.09
N SER A 58 12.45 8.46 30.87
CA SER A 58 12.61 9.85 30.42
C SER A 58 14.00 10.49 30.43
N ASP A 59 14.54 10.72 29.23
CA ASP A 59 15.10 12.03 28.86
C ASP A 59 14.83 12.31 27.37
N ALA A 60 14.04 13.35 27.09
CA ALA A 60 13.48 13.65 25.77
C ALA A 60 14.47 14.34 24.80
N SER A 61 15.76 14.40 25.14
CA SER A 61 16.80 15.07 24.33
C SER A 61 17.72 14.10 23.58
N LEU A 62 17.67 12.80 23.86
CA LEU A 62 18.39 11.75 23.13
C LEU A 62 17.49 10.99 22.11
N SER A 63 16.25 11.45 21.86
CA SER A 63 15.15 10.66 21.30
C SER A 63 14.69 10.96 19.86
N THR A 64 15.47 11.66 19.01
CA THR A 64 14.92 12.23 17.75
C THR A 64 15.46 11.67 16.42
N ASN A 65 16.51 10.86 16.41
CA ASN A 65 17.05 10.28 15.18
C ASN A 65 16.91 8.75 15.18
N ILE A 66 15.91 8.26 14.45
CA ILE A 66 15.67 6.81 14.29
C ILE A 66 16.84 6.06 13.64
N PHE A 67 17.68 6.77 12.88
CA PHE A 67 18.84 6.17 12.20
C PHE A 67 20.10 6.11 13.07
N SER A 68 20.02 6.55 14.33
CA SER A 68 21.09 6.33 15.31
C SER A 68 21.24 4.85 15.67
N ASP A 69 20.19 4.06 15.48
CA ASP A 69 20.24 2.60 15.57
C ASP A 69 20.85 2.03 14.27
N PRO A 70 22.01 1.34 14.34
CA PRO A 70 22.68 0.78 13.16
C PRO A 70 21.82 -0.20 12.36
N GLU A 71 20.98 -1.01 13.01
CA GLU A 71 20.16 -2.01 12.32
C GLU A 71 19.03 -1.34 11.52
N ILE A 72 18.35 -0.37 12.14
CA ILE A 72 17.30 0.44 11.49
C ILE A 72 17.89 1.24 10.33
N ARG A 73 19.07 1.85 10.54
CA ARG A 73 19.80 2.59 9.51
C ARG A 73 20.12 1.69 8.31
N ASP A 74 20.71 0.54 8.55
CA ASP A 74 21.13 -0.38 7.49
C ASP A 74 19.94 -0.92 6.70
N PHE A 75 18.82 -1.19 7.37
CA PHE A 75 17.55 -1.56 6.73
C PHE A 75 17.08 -0.49 5.74
N TYR A 76 16.94 0.75 6.20
CA TYR A 76 16.38 1.82 5.37
C TYR A 76 17.34 2.25 4.26
N VAL A 77 18.66 2.21 4.49
CA VAL A 77 19.67 2.44 3.45
C VAL A 77 19.53 1.43 2.32
N LYS A 78 19.46 0.13 2.63
CA LYS A 78 19.25 -0.93 1.63
C LYS A 78 17.93 -0.74 0.88
N MET A 79 16.87 -0.35 1.60
CA MET A 79 15.57 -0.06 0.98
C MET A 79 15.66 1.11 -0.02
N TYR A 80 16.32 2.21 0.35
CA TYR A 80 16.48 3.39 -0.50
C TYR A 80 17.32 3.09 -1.76
N GLU A 81 18.36 2.26 -1.62
CA GLU A 81 19.18 1.80 -2.74
C GLU A 81 18.38 0.90 -3.69
N LYS A 82 17.69 -0.12 -3.15
CA LYS A 82 16.81 -1.01 -3.92
C LYS A 82 15.69 -0.25 -4.63
N ALA A 83 15.13 0.77 -3.96
CA ALA A 83 14.08 1.60 -4.52
C ALA A 83 14.58 2.59 -5.59
N LYS A 84 15.91 2.77 -5.72
CA LYS A 84 16.54 3.84 -6.50
C LYS A 84 16.00 5.21 -6.11
N TYR A 85 15.86 5.45 -4.80
CA TYR A 85 15.30 6.68 -4.27
C TYR A 85 16.12 7.90 -4.72
N GLU A 86 15.47 8.90 -5.33
CA GLU A 86 16.16 10.00 -6.01
C GLU A 86 16.99 10.88 -5.06
N CYS A 87 16.60 10.97 -3.78
CA CYS A 87 17.36 11.71 -2.77
C CYS A 87 18.37 10.85 -2.00
N ARG A 88 18.60 9.58 -2.38
CA ARG A 88 19.52 8.67 -1.66
C ARG A 88 20.94 9.24 -1.51
N HIS A 89 21.42 9.98 -2.49
CA HIS A 89 22.78 10.53 -2.52
C HIS A 89 23.02 11.69 -1.53
N VAL A 90 21.96 12.34 -1.02
CA VAL A 90 22.06 13.38 0.02
C VAL A 90 21.59 12.90 1.40
N PHE A 91 21.16 11.64 1.49
CA PHE A 91 20.82 11.03 2.77
C PHE A 91 22.09 10.80 3.58
N ASP A 92 22.07 11.27 4.83
CA ASP A 92 23.17 11.17 5.79
C ASP A 92 22.55 10.98 7.18
N ALA A 93 22.62 9.73 7.67
CA ALA A 93 22.03 9.32 8.93
C ALA A 93 22.56 10.12 10.13
N ASP A 94 23.83 10.55 10.05
CA ASP A 94 24.56 11.21 11.13
C ASP A 94 24.48 12.75 11.02
N LEU A 95 23.83 13.27 9.97
CA LEU A 95 23.71 14.71 9.74
C LEU A 95 22.99 15.42 10.89
N THR A 96 23.62 16.44 11.46
CA THR A 96 23.03 17.27 12.50
C THR A 96 22.81 18.70 12.01
N TRP A 97 21.77 19.33 12.53
CA TRP A 97 21.41 20.72 12.24
C TRP A 97 20.71 21.36 13.44
N THR A 98 20.74 22.68 13.49
CA THR A 98 20.08 23.45 14.56
C THR A 98 18.59 23.68 14.24
N ALA A 99 17.77 23.87 15.28
CA ALA A 99 16.36 24.23 15.09
C ALA A 99 16.16 25.55 14.33
N GLU A 100 17.12 26.48 14.41
CA GLU A 100 17.10 27.74 13.67
C GLU A 100 17.34 27.53 12.17
N GLU A 101 18.32 26.69 11.80
CA GLU A 101 18.57 26.29 10.41
C GLU A 101 17.33 25.63 9.80
N GLU A 102 16.71 24.69 10.51
CA GLU A 102 15.50 24.01 10.06
C GLU A 102 14.35 25.00 9.88
N LYS A 103 14.12 25.90 10.85
CA LYS A 103 13.05 26.91 10.77
C LYS A 103 13.24 27.86 9.58
N LYS A 104 14.48 28.27 9.30
CA LYS A 104 14.80 29.10 8.14
C LYS A 104 14.55 28.36 6.83
N LEU A 105 14.94 27.09 6.76
CA LEU A 105 14.69 26.22 5.61
C LEU A 105 13.20 26.00 5.38
N ILE A 106 12.43 25.66 6.41
CA ILE A 106 10.98 25.47 6.33
C ILE A 106 10.28 26.72 5.79
N ARG A 107 10.64 27.93 6.27
CA ARG A 107 10.09 29.18 5.73
C ARG A 107 10.38 29.33 4.23
N LYS A 108 11.56 28.94 3.79
CA LYS A 108 11.95 28.97 2.38
C LYS A 108 11.14 27.97 1.54
N VAL A 109 10.88 26.78 2.08
CA VAL A 109 9.98 25.78 1.49
C VAL A 109 8.55 26.33 1.44
N ASP A 110 8.05 26.94 2.51
CA ASP A 110 6.69 27.52 2.57
C ASP A 110 6.48 28.60 1.49
N TRP A 111 7.44 29.51 1.31
CA TRP A 111 7.38 30.54 0.28
C TRP A 111 7.46 30.02 -1.16
N ARG A 112 8.21 28.93 -1.41
CA ARG A 112 8.46 28.43 -2.78
C ARG A 112 7.51 27.32 -3.20
N ILE A 113 7.16 26.44 -2.27
CA ILE A 113 6.35 25.24 -2.50
C ILE A 113 4.90 25.49 -2.08
N CYS A 114 4.66 25.81 -0.80
CA CYS A 114 3.30 25.89 -0.27
C CYS A 114 2.53 27.08 -0.83
N LEU A 115 3.15 28.26 -0.92
CA LEU A 115 2.51 29.42 -1.54
C LEU A 115 2.13 29.14 -3.00
N TRP A 116 3.02 28.50 -3.76
CA TRP A 116 2.71 28.15 -5.15
C TRP A 116 1.60 27.10 -5.25
N ALA A 117 1.56 26.13 -4.33
CA ALA A 117 0.44 25.20 -4.21
C ALA A 117 -0.89 25.92 -3.95
N CYS A 118 -0.89 26.99 -3.14
CA CYS A 118 -2.08 27.82 -2.92
C CYS A 118 -2.47 28.60 -4.19
N VAL A 119 -1.51 29.09 -4.97
CA VAL A 119 -1.77 29.76 -6.26
C VAL A 119 -2.37 28.79 -7.29
N MET A 120 -1.86 27.57 -7.38
CA MET A 120 -2.44 26.55 -8.26
C MET A 120 -3.84 26.13 -7.77
N PHE A 121 -4.08 26.09 -6.47
CA PHE A 121 -5.42 25.80 -5.96
C PHE A 121 -6.41 26.94 -6.20
N PHE A 122 -5.95 28.19 -6.10
CA PHE A 122 -6.72 29.36 -6.51
C PHE A 122 -7.21 29.22 -7.95
N SER A 123 -6.36 28.75 -8.88
CA SER A 123 -6.78 28.59 -10.28
C SER A 123 -7.88 27.54 -10.45
N LEU A 124 -7.81 26.42 -9.73
CA LEU A 124 -8.89 25.42 -9.71
C LEU A 124 -10.20 26.03 -9.19
N GLN A 125 -10.14 26.80 -8.10
CA GLN A 125 -11.34 27.34 -7.46
C GLN A 125 -11.94 28.51 -8.22
N LEU A 126 -11.12 29.25 -8.96
CA LEU A 126 -11.59 30.27 -9.88
C LEU A 126 -12.55 29.62 -10.89
N ASP A 127 -12.06 28.67 -11.70
CA ASP A 127 -12.85 28.03 -12.77
C ASP A 127 -14.13 27.32 -12.27
N ARG A 128 -14.10 26.74 -11.07
CA ARG A 128 -15.29 26.15 -10.43
C ARG A 128 -16.34 27.20 -10.06
N GLY A 129 -15.89 28.36 -9.59
CA GLY A 129 -16.74 29.51 -9.28
C GLY A 129 -17.41 30.11 -10.51
N ASN A 130 -16.73 30.09 -11.67
CA ASN A 130 -17.20 30.73 -12.91
C ASN A 130 -18.60 30.26 -13.31
N MET A 131 -18.91 28.97 -13.13
CA MET A 131 -20.21 28.41 -13.50
C MET A 131 -21.35 29.02 -12.68
N VAL A 132 -21.16 29.18 -11.36
CA VAL A 132 -22.16 29.79 -10.46
C VAL A 132 -22.38 31.25 -10.83
N GLN A 133 -21.30 31.98 -11.17
CA GLN A 133 -21.40 33.37 -11.58
C GLN A 133 -22.06 33.52 -12.96
N ALA A 134 -21.70 32.69 -13.94
CA ALA A 134 -22.26 32.73 -15.29
C ALA A 134 -23.78 32.50 -15.31
N VAL A 135 -24.30 31.61 -14.43
CA VAL A 135 -25.74 31.38 -14.27
C VAL A 135 -26.47 32.58 -13.68
N SER A 136 -25.78 33.44 -12.91
CA SER A 136 -26.38 34.68 -12.42
C SER A 136 -26.61 35.73 -13.53
N GLY A 137 -25.92 35.57 -14.68
CA GLY A 137 -26.08 36.38 -15.89
C GLY A 137 -27.06 35.75 -16.90
N THR A 138 -26.73 35.82 -18.19
CA THR A 138 -27.61 35.38 -19.29
C THR A 138 -27.36 33.94 -19.77
N LEU A 139 -26.40 33.21 -19.20
CA LEU A 139 -25.95 31.89 -19.69
C LEU A 139 -27.09 30.93 -20.06
N LEU A 140 -28.05 30.71 -19.16
CA LEU A 140 -29.15 29.77 -19.38
C LEU A 140 -30.06 30.21 -20.53
N LYS A 141 -30.30 31.52 -20.63
CA LYS A 141 -31.11 32.11 -21.69
C LYS A 141 -30.42 31.96 -23.05
N ASP A 142 -29.14 32.28 -23.12
CA ASP A 142 -28.35 32.30 -24.35
C ASP A 142 -28.11 30.89 -24.92
N LEU A 143 -28.05 29.88 -24.05
CA LEU A 143 -27.87 28.47 -24.44
C LEU A 143 -29.18 27.67 -24.52
N HIS A 144 -30.33 28.32 -24.28
CA HIS A 144 -31.65 27.68 -24.20
C HIS A 144 -31.71 26.52 -23.21
N LEU A 145 -31.08 26.67 -22.04
CA LEU A 145 -31.03 25.68 -20.98
C LEU A 145 -32.11 25.96 -19.93
N ASN A 146 -32.74 24.90 -19.45
CA ASN A 146 -33.56 24.96 -18.25
C ASN A 146 -32.77 24.51 -17.00
N THR A 147 -33.37 24.66 -15.83
CA THR A 147 -32.75 24.27 -14.55
C THR A 147 -32.38 22.78 -14.48
N ASN A 148 -33.15 21.90 -15.12
CA ASN A 148 -32.82 20.48 -15.17
C ASN A 148 -31.56 20.25 -15.98
N ASP A 149 -31.39 20.93 -17.11
CA ASP A 149 -30.17 20.84 -17.92
C ASP A 149 -28.96 21.31 -17.12
N TYR A 150 -29.06 22.44 -16.42
CA TYR A 150 -28.01 22.91 -15.51
C TYR A 150 -27.62 21.86 -14.46
N ASN A 151 -28.62 21.29 -13.77
CA ASN A 151 -28.41 20.25 -12.76
C ASN A 151 -27.77 18.99 -13.36
N HIS A 152 -28.24 18.52 -14.53
CA HIS A 152 -27.63 17.41 -15.25
C HIS A 152 -26.17 17.69 -15.60
N GLY A 153 -25.85 18.90 -16.05
CA GLY A 153 -24.46 19.30 -16.32
C GLY A 153 -23.57 19.25 -15.08
N ASN A 154 -24.08 19.65 -13.91
CA ASN A 154 -23.36 19.51 -12.65
C ASN A 154 -23.18 18.05 -12.23
N THR A 155 -24.19 17.20 -12.41
CA THR A 155 -24.06 15.76 -12.18
C THR A 155 -23.03 15.12 -13.10
N ILE A 156 -23.03 15.48 -14.39
CA ILE A 156 -22.04 15.01 -15.38
C ILE A 156 -20.63 15.41 -14.96
N PHE A 157 -20.43 16.67 -14.56
CA PHE A 157 -19.14 17.13 -14.05
C PHE A 157 -18.69 16.32 -12.85
N THR A 158 -19.54 16.15 -11.83
CA THR A 158 -19.16 15.44 -10.61
C THR A 158 -18.89 13.96 -10.86
N ALA A 159 -19.70 13.29 -11.70
CA ALA A 159 -19.46 11.90 -12.07
C ALA A 159 -18.13 11.74 -12.84
N SER A 160 -17.86 12.64 -13.78
CA SER A 160 -16.62 12.66 -14.56
C SER A 160 -15.40 12.93 -13.69
N PHE A 161 -15.52 13.85 -12.73
CA PHE A 161 -14.52 14.18 -11.73
C PHE A 161 -14.15 12.96 -10.88
N LEU A 162 -15.16 12.28 -10.32
CA LEU A 162 -14.96 11.07 -9.51
C LEU A 162 -14.27 9.94 -10.28
N VAL A 163 -14.67 9.73 -11.54
CA VAL A 163 -14.09 8.67 -12.38
C VAL A 163 -12.63 8.97 -12.71
N ALA A 164 -12.26 10.24 -12.93
CA ALA A 164 -10.92 10.61 -13.33
C ALA A 164 -9.92 10.70 -12.17
N GLU A 165 -10.39 10.82 -10.93
CA GLU A 165 -9.55 11.09 -9.77
C GLU A 165 -8.48 10.02 -9.50
N LEU A 166 -8.89 8.75 -9.37
CA LEU A 166 -7.94 7.64 -9.16
C LEU A 166 -7.05 7.38 -10.38
N PRO A 167 -7.55 7.32 -11.63
CA PRO A 167 -6.69 7.21 -12.81
C PRO A 167 -5.67 8.34 -12.94
N SER A 168 -6.06 9.57 -12.66
CA SER A 168 -5.17 10.73 -12.71
C SER A 168 -4.01 10.60 -11.72
N GLN A 169 -4.27 10.09 -10.51
CA GLN A 169 -3.21 9.75 -9.54
C GLN A 169 -2.21 8.72 -10.06
N LEU A 170 -2.67 7.69 -10.79
CA LEU A 170 -1.79 6.69 -11.39
C LEU A 170 -0.89 7.31 -12.47
N VAL A 171 -1.44 8.22 -13.29
CA VAL A 171 -0.69 8.97 -14.30
C VAL A 171 0.35 9.86 -13.62
N SER A 172 -0.06 10.62 -12.60
CA SER A 172 0.79 11.48 -11.78
C SER A 172 2.00 10.73 -11.20
N LYS A 173 1.77 9.54 -10.63
CA LYS A 173 2.86 8.68 -10.14
C LYS A 173 3.76 8.15 -11.24
N LYS A 174 3.27 7.95 -12.46
CA LYS A 174 4.06 7.47 -13.59
C LYS A 174 4.93 8.58 -14.19
N ILE A 175 4.40 9.79 -14.40
CA ILE A 175 5.11 10.86 -15.13
C ILE A 175 5.71 11.93 -14.21
N GLY A 176 5.26 12.00 -12.96
CA GLY A 176 5.66 12.98 -11.95
C GLY A 176 4.61 14.08 -11.75
N PRO A 177 4.30 14.44 -10.48
CA PRO A 177 3.34 15.51 -10.20
C PRO A 177 3.82 16.87 -10.72
N ASP A 178 5.13 17.09 -10.80
CA ASP A 178 5.75 18.30 -11.34
C ASP A 178 5.47 18.53 -12.85
N ARG A 179 5.08 17.47 -13.58
CA ARG A 179 4.68 17.56 -14.99
C ARG A 179 3.18 17.42 -15.18
N TRP A 180 2.56 16.52 -14.43
CA TRP A 180 1.15 16.20 -14.55
C TRP A 180 0.25 17.32 -14.03
N ILE A 181 0.57 17.92 -12.88
CA ILE A 181 -0.24 19.02 -12.31
C ILE A 181 -0.27 20.23 -13.27
N PRO A 182 0.88 20.76 -13.76
CA PRO A 182 0.86 21.87 -14.72
C PRO A 182 0.13 21.53 -16.02
N MET A 183 0.27 20.30 -16.51
CA MET A 183 -0.42 19.85 -17.72
C MET A 183 -1.93 19.78 -17.52
N GLN A 184 -2.42 19.26 -16.38
CA GLN A 184 -3.83 19.30 -16.03
C GLN A 184 -4.33 20.75 -16.05
N ILE A 185 -3.63 21.67 -15.35
CA ILE A 185 -4.01 23.09 -15.29
C ILE A 185 -4.18 23.66 -16.70
N CYS A 186 -3.18 23.48 -17.57
CA CYS A 186 -3.23 23.98 -18.93
C CYS A 186 -4.38 23.38 -19.74
N LEU A 187 -4.58 22.06 -19.64
CA LEU A 187 -5.61 21.34 -20.40
C LEU A 187 -7.02 21.79 -19.98
N TRP A 188 -7.32 21.86 -18.69
CA TRP A 188 -8.65 22.32 -18.26
C TRP A 188 -8.83 23.81 -18.52
N SER A 189 -7.77 24.63 -18.47
CA SER A 189 -7.87 26.06 -18.80
C SER A 189 -8.27 26.29 -20.26
N ILE A 190 -7.74 25.46 -21.18
CA ILE A 190 -8.14 25.48 -22.59
C ILE A 190 -9.62 25.15 -22.72
N VAL A 191 -10.08 24.11 -22.00
CA VAL A 191 -11.51 23.75 -21.99
C VAL A 191 -12.35 24.88 -21.38
N ALA A 192 -11.92 25.47 -20.26
CA ALA A 192 -12.60 26.59 -19.60
C ALA A 192 -12.79 27.78 -20.55
N MET A 193 -11.73 28.20 -21.26
CA MET A 193 -11.83 29.26 -22.26
C MET A 193 -12.73 28.88 -23.44
N SER A 194 -12.70 27.61 -23.88
CA SER A 194 -13.56 27.13 -24.98
C SER A 194 -15.05 27.20 -24.64
N GLN A 195 -15.41 27.27 -23.36
CA GLN A 195 -16.81 27.44 -22.93
C GLN A 195 -17.42 28.75 -23.46
N ALA A 196 -16.61 29.80 -23.71
CA ALA A 196 -17.08 31.03 -24.33
C ALA A 196 -17.71 30.81 -25.73
N ALA A 197 -17.34 29.72 -26.42
CA ALA A 197 -17.86 29.35 -27.73
C ALA A 197 -19.10 28.43 -27.68
N MET A 198 -19.63 28.11 -26.49
CA MET A 198 -20.83 27.27 -26.38
C MET A 198 -22.05 27.95 -27.01
N THR A 199 -22.86 27.15 -27.70
CA THR A 199 -24.09 27.58 -28.40
C THR A 199 -25.34 26.82 -27.97
N GLY A 200 -25.20 25.76 -27.18
CA GLY A 200 -26.37 25.01 -26.69
C GLY A 200 -26.02 23.86 -25.74
N ARG A 201 -27.02 23.02 -25.47
CA ARG A 201 -26.98 21.94 -24.47
C ARG A 201 -25.87 20.92 -24.65
N SER A 202 -25.61 20.47 -25.88
CA SER A 202 -24.56 19.48 -26.13
C SER A 202 -23.17 20.02 -25.80
N GLY A 203 -22.90 21.28 -26.17
CA GLY A 203 -21.65 21.96 -25.84
C GLY A 203 -21.48 22.11 -24.33
N PHE A 204 -22.55 22.48 -23.64
CA PHE A 204 -22.56 22.55 -22.17
C PHE A 204 -22.24 21.19 -21.53
N PHE A 205 -22.90 20.09 -21.91
CA PHE A 205 -22.62 18.77 -21.31
C PHE A 205 -21.21 18.27 -21.62
N ALA A 206 -20.72 18.49 -22.85
CA ALA A 206 -19.37 18.09 -23.25
C ALA A 206 -18.31 18.81 -22.42
N THR A 207 -18.41 20.14 -22.27
CA THR A 207 -17.44 20.90 -21.47
C THR A 207 -17.53 20.55 -19.98
N ARG A 208 -18.72 20.30 -19.43
CA ARG A 208 -18.86 19.80 -18.05
C ARG A 208 -18.15 18.46 -17.83
N ALA A 209 -18.27 17.51 -18.76
CA ALA A 209 -17.56 16.23 -18.67
C ALA A 209 -16.05 16.43 -18.76
N LEU A 210 -15.56 17.20 -19.74
CA LEU A 210 -14.14 17.46 -19.94
C LEU A 210 -13.49 18.19 -18.75
N MET A 211 -14.15 19.22 -18.21
CA MET A 211 -13.69 19.91 -17.00
C MET A 211 -13.59 18.92 -15.83
N GLY A 212 -14.61 18.07 -15.63
CA GLY A 212 -14.59 17.05 -14.58
C GLY A 212 -13.40 16.09 -14.73
N ILE A 213 -13.18 15.56 -15.94
CA ILE A 213 -12.07 14.63 -16.21
C ILE A 213 -10.71 15.28 -15.93
N LEU A 214 -10.51 16.52 -16.37
CA LEU A 214 -9.20 17.19 -16.32
C LEU A 214 -8.89 17.77 -14.93
N GLU A 215 -9.90 18.18 -14.16
CA GLU A 215 -9.73 18.65 -12.78
C GLU A 215 -9.59 17.51 -11.76
N GLY A 216 -10.13 16.32 -12.07
CA GLY A 216 -10.31 15.18 -11.16
C GLY A 216 -9.15 14.89 -10.22
N GLY A 217 -7.93 14.75 -10.78
CA GLY A 217 -6.77 14.34 -9.99
C GLY A 217 -5.99 15.46 -9.31
N PHE A 218 -6.31 16.72 -9.60
CA PHE A 218 -5.47 17.85 -9.17
C PHE A 218 -5.26 17.90 -7.65
N ILE A 219 -6.34 17.76 -6.88
CA ILE A 219 -6.30 17.87 -5.41
C ILE A 219 -5.41 16.78 -4.79
N PRO A 220 -5.67 15.47 -5.02
CA PRO A 220 -4.82 14.43 -4.46
C PRO A 220 -3.37 14.52 -5.01
N ASP A 221 -3.18 14.92 -6.27
CA ASP A 221 -1.83 15.10 -6.86
C ASP A 221 -1.03 16.16 -6.12
N LEU A 222 -1.66 17.28 -5.80
CA LEU A 222 -1.01 18.37 -5.12
C LEU A 222 -0.74 18.04 -3.64
N ILE A 223 -1.64 17.30 -2.98
CA ILE A 223 -1.40 16.77 -1.62
C ILE A 223 -0.18 15.83 -1.61
N LEU A 224 -0.13 14.91 -2.58
CA LEU A 224 1.00 13.99 -2.75
C LEU A 224 2.31 14.77 -2.98
N PHE A 225 2.29 15.79 -3.85
CA PHE A 225 3.44 16.66 -4.09
C PHE A 225 3.91 17.36 -2.80
N LEU A 226 3.01 17.95 -2.02
CA LEU A 226 3.35 18.59 -0.74
C LEU A 226 3.95 17.58 0.26
N SER A 227 3.50 16.32 0.25
CA SER A 227 4.02 15.28 1.14
C SER A 227 5.52 15.00 0.97
N TYR A 228 6.10 15.37 -0.19
CA TYR A 228 7.53 15.22 -0.50
C TYR A 228 8.42 16.29 0.16
N PHE A 229 7.83 17.38 0.65
CA PHE A 229 8.57 18.51 1.23
C PHE A 229 8.27 18.73 2.72
N TYR A 230 7.21 18.11 3.24
CA TYR A 230 6.74 18.31 4.61
C TYR A 230 6.70 17.01 5.42
N THR A 231 7.05 17.11 6.71
CA THR A 231 6.86 16.04 7.69
C THR A 231 5.36 15.83 7.99
N SER A 232 5.02 14.71 8.61
CA SER A 232 3.65 14.32 8.95
C SER A 232 2.97 15.27 9.94
N LYS A 233 3.76 15.92 10.80
CA LYS A 233 3.29 16.99 11.71
C LYS A 233 3.11 18.32 11.00
N GLU A 234 3.91 18.56 9.97
CA GLU A 234 3.93 19.81 9.22
C GLU A 234 2.89 19.87 8.10
N LEU A 235 2.59 18.75 7.44
CA LEU A 235 1.69 18.72 6.29
C LEU A 235 0.29 19.28 6.60
N PRO A 236 -0.40 18.93 7.72
CA PRO A 236 -1.74 19.43 8.00
C PRO A 236 -1.85 20.96 8.02
N ILE A 237 -0.91 21.67 8.64
CA ILE A 237 -0.97 23.15 8.70
C ILE A 237 -0.73 23.80 7.33
N ARG A 238 -0.05 23.12 6.40
CA ARG A 238 0.08 23.61 5.01
C ARG A 238 -1.15 23.28 4.19
N LEU A 239 -1.77 22.13 4.44
CA LEU A 239 -3.09 21.82 3.89
C LEU A 239 -4.15 22.81 4.38
N SER A 240 -4.04 23.38 5.59
CA SER A 240 -4.96 24.44 6.01
C SER A 240 -4.72 25.76 5.27
N PHE A 241 -3.48 26.13 4.93
CA PHE A 241 -3.24 27.27 4.02
C PHE A 241 -3.81 27.02 2.63
N PHE A 242 -3.67 25.79 2.13
CA PHE A 242 -4.30 25.35 0.90
C PHE A 242 -5.84 25.54 0.96
N TRP A 243 -6.53 25.01 1.97
CA TRP A 243 -7.98 25.23 2.12
C TRP A 243 -8.37 26.67 2.46
N THR A 244 -7.47 27.48 3.02
CA THR A 244 -7.71 28.92 3.20
C THR A 244 -7.81 29.63 1.85
N SER A 245 -7.03 29.20 0.85
CA SER A 245 -7.12 29.80 -0.48
C SER A 245 -8.46 29.53 -1.17
N LEU A 246 -9.20 28.46 -0.84
CA LEU A 246 -10.60 28.28 -1.26
C LEU A 246 -11.46 29.48 -0.84
N SER A 247 -11.40 29.84 0.45
CA SER A 247 -12.16 30.95 1.02
C SER A 247 -11.80 32.30 0.40
N ILE A 248 -10.50 32.55 0.20
CA ILE A 248 -10.02 33.79 -0.43
C ILE A 248 -10.45 33.87 -1.90
N THR A 249 -10.38 32.75 -2.62
CA THR A 249 -10.76 32.70 -4.04
C THR A 249 -12.24 33.03 -4.24
N GLY A 250 -13.13 32.56 -3.37
CA GLY A 250 -14.56 32.89 -3.46
C GLY A 250 -14.84 34.40 -3.40
N ILE A 251 -14.11 35.12 -2.55
CA ILE A 251 -14.20 36.58 -2.44
C ILE A 251 -13.68 37.24 -3.73
N ILE A 252 -12.49 36.83 -4.20
CA ILE A 252 -11.85 37.39 -5.39
C ILE A 252 -12.68 37.10 -6.65
N SER A 253 -13.14 35.86 -6.86
CA SER A 253 -13.97 35.46 -8.00
C SER A 253 -15.28 36.25 -8.05
N SER A 254 -15.94 36.47 -6.90
CA SER A 254 -17.16 37.29 -6.87
C SER A 254 -16.91 38.75 -7.26
N LEU A 255 -15.77 39.34 -6.86
CA LEU A 255 -15.39 40.70 -7.24
C LEU A 255 -14.95 40.80 -8.70
N LEU A 256 -14.22 39.80 -9.21
CA LEU A 256 -13.83 39.70 -10.61
C LEU A 256 -15.06 39.58 -11.52
N ALA A 257 -16.00 38.70 -11.18
CA ALA A 257 -17.25 38.54 -11.92
C ALA A 257 -18.05 39.85 -11.99
N PHE A 258 -18.14 40.59 -10.87
CA PHE A 258 -18.76 41.92 -10.86
C PHE A 258 -18.08 42.86 -11.86
N GLY A 259 -16.74 42.93 -11.87
CA GLY A 259 -16.00 43.75 -12.84
C GLY A 259 -16.22 43.30 -14.29
N ILE A 260 -16.13 42.00 -14.55
CA ILE A 260 -16.22 41.43 -15.90
C ILE A 260 -17.62 41.60 -16.49
N PHE A 261 -18.69 41.52 -15.71
CA PHE A 261 -20.05 41.74 -16.21
C PHE A 261 -20.32 43.17 -16.68
N HIS A 262 -19.44 44.14 -16.42
CA HIS A 262 -19.51 45.44 -17.08
C HIS A 262 -19.15 45.38 -18.58
N LEU A 263 -18.56 44.27 -19.04
CA LEU A 263 -18.31 43.97 -20.45
C LEU A 263 -19.51 43.30 -21.14
N GLU A 264 -20.66 43.18 -20.47
CA GLU A 264 -21.89 42.66 -21.07
C GLU A 264 -22.25 43.43 -22.35
N GLY A 265 -22.38 42.72 -23.47
CA GLY A 265 -22.66 43.30 -24.78
C GLY A 265 -21.46 43.98 -25.46
N ALA A 266 -20.30 44.07 -24.81
CA ALA A 266 -19.08 44.57 -25.43
C ALA A 266 -18.71 43.67 -26.63
N HIS A 267 -18.52 44.28 -27.80
CA HIS A 267 -18.32 43.57 -29.08
C HIS A 267 -19.43 42.57 -29.44
N GLY A 268 -20.65 42.74 -28.92
CA GLY A 268 -21.77 41.80 -29.14
C GLY A 268 -21.59 40.46 -28.41
N VAL A 269 -20.69 40.39 -27.43
CA VAL A 269 -20.39 39.18 -26.65
C VAL A 269 -21.06 39.28 -25.28
N ALA A 270 -21.74 38.21 -24.86
CA ALA A 270 -22.36 38.12 -23.53
C ALA A 270 -21.30 38.11 -22.41
N GLY A 271 -21.60 38.72 -21.27
CA GLY A 271 -20.65 38.88 -20.15
C GLY A 271 -20.13 37.56 -19.60
N TRP A 272 -20.95 36.50 -19.62
CA TRP A 272 -20.51 35.16 -19.20
C TRP A 272 -19.45 34.55 -20.13
N LYS A 273 -19.41 34.95 -21.41
CA LYS A 273 -18.37 34.50 -22.35
C LYS A 273 -17.04 35.18 -22.03
N TRP A 274 -17.07 36.48 -21.70
CA TRP A 274 -15.88 37.20 -21.21
C TRP A 274 -15.35 36.61 -19.92
N LEU A 275 -16.25 36.23 -19.00
CA LEU A 275 -15.91 35.57 -17.74
C LEU A 275 -15.07 34.31 -17.97
N PHE A 276 -15.58 33.35 -18.76
CA PHE A 276 -14.85 32.11 -19.05
C PHE A 276 -13.53 32.34 -19.80
N LEU A 277 -13.47 33.33 -20.68
CA LEU A 277 -12.25 33.63 -21.44
C LEU A 277 -11.16 34.24 -20.55
N LEU A 278 -11.49 35.24 -19.74
CA LEU A 278 -10.53 35.98 -18.92
C LEU A 278 -10.04 35.15 -17.73
N GLU A 279 -10.95 34.52 -17.00
CA GLU A 279 -10.58 33.69 -15.85
C GLU A 279 -9.85 32.43 -16.32
N GLY A 280 -10.30 31.80 -17.41
CA GLY A 280 -9.59 30.68 -18.03
C GLY A 280 -8.17 31.06 -18.52
N LEU A 281 -7.97 32.29 -19.00
CA LEU A 281 -6.64 32.78 -19.38
C LEU A 281 -5.72 32.97 -18.15
N ILE A 282 -6.25 33.51 -17.05
CA ILE A 282 -5.51 33.63 -15.78
C ILE A 282 -5.06 32.23 -15.33
N THR A 283 -5.98 31.25 -15.34
CA THR A 283 -5.69 29.86 -15.01
C THR A 283 -4.63 29.26 -15.96
N PHE A 284 -4.72 29.53 -17.26
CA PHE A 284 -3.75 29.04 -18.24
C PHE A 284 -2.33 29.59 -17.97
N VAL A 285 -2.20 30.88 -17.65
CA VAL A 285 -0.92 31.50 -17.29
C VAL A 285 -0.34 30.88 -16.02
N ILE A 286 -1.18 30.58 -15.02
CA ILE A 286 -0.76 29.86 -13.81
C ILE A 286 -0.28 28.44 -14.17
N GLY A 287 -0.98 27.73 -15.05
CA GLY A 287 -0.60 26.41 -15.54
C GLY A 287 0.76 26.41 -16.23
N VAL A 288 0.97 27.32 -17.19
CA VAL A 288 2.25 27.48 -17.89
C VAL A 288 3.37 27.83 -16.91
N SER A 289 3.13 28.77 -15.99
CA SER A 289 4.08 29.17 -14.96
C SER A 289 4.46 28.00 -14.04
N SER A 290 3.52 27.08 -13.79
CA SER A 290 3.73 25.93 -12.91
C SER A 290 4.77 24.95 -13.43
N PHE A 291 4.96 24.83 -14.75
CA PHE A 291 6.08 24.05 -15.32
C PHE A 291 7.47 24.58 -14.92
N PHE A 292 7.57 25.89 -14.65
CA PHE A 292 8.82 26.53 -14.23
C PHE A 292 8.95 26.63 -12.71
N MET A 293 7.84 26.49 -11.98
CA MET A 293 7.83 26.64 -10.54
C MET A 293 7.89 25.28 -9.83
N MET A 294 7.27 24.22 -10.31
CA MET A 294 7.26 22.92 -9.62
C MET A 294 8.55 22.09 -9.84
N PRO A 295 9.35 21.80 -8.80
CA PRO A 295 10.46 20.86 -8.90
C PRO A 295 10.01 19.41 -8.77
N ALA A 296 10.76 18.47 -9.35
CA ALA A 296 10.43 17.04 -9.23
C ALA A 296 10.69 16.46 -7.83
N SER A 297 11.64 17.01 -7.07
CA SER A 297 11.98 16.60 -5.71
C SER A 297 12.79 17.70 -5.00
N ALA A 298 13.10 17.49 -3.72
CA ALA A 298 13.95 18.38 -2.92
C ALA A 298 15.34 18.62 -3.52
N VAL A 299 15.90 17.63 -4.22
CA VAL A 299 17.25 17.66 -4.83
C VAL A 299 17.24 18.00 -6.32
N GLN A 300 16.07 18.01 -6.96
CA GLN A 300 15.92 18.30 -8.39
C GLN A 300 15.35 19.70 -8.61
N THR A 301 15.84 20.67 -7.84
CA THR A 301 15.40 22.07 -7.96
C THR A 301 16.21 22.87 -8.97
N LYS A 302 17.41 22.40 -9.32
CA LYS A 302 18.31 23.02 -10.30
C LYS A 302 17.92 22.64 -11.73
N THR A 303 17.72 23.64 -12.58
CA THR A 303 17.31 23.47 -13.99
C THR A 303 18.06 24.49 -14.87
N TRP A 304 17.90 24.42 -16.20
CA TRP A 304 18.54 25.38 -17.12
C TRP A 304 18.11 26.83 -16.88
N PHE A 305 16.84 27.07 -16.54
CA PHE A 305 16.30 28.39 -16.17
C PHE A 305 16.48 28.71 -14.68
N ARG A 306 17.05 27.78 -13.91
CA ARG A 306 17.31 27.93 -12.47
C ARG A 306 18.65 27.29 -12.08
N PRO A 307 19.79 27.84 -12.54
CA PRO A 307 21.10 27.19 -12.41
C PRO A 307 21.61 27.09 -10.97
N LYS A 308 21.13 27.94 -10.06
CA LYS A 308 21.48 27.89 -8.63
C LYS A 308 20.57 26.96 -7.82
N GLY A 309 19.54 26.36 -8.42
CA GLY A 309 18.51 25.62 -7.69
C GLY A 309 17.73 26.51 -6.72
N TRP A 310 16.95 25.87 -5.86
CA TRP A 310 16.28 26.55 -4.74
C TRP A 310 17.02 26.43 -3.43
N PHE A 311 17.66 25.29 -3.22
CA PHE A 311 18.31 24.95 -1.96
C PHE A 311 19.81 24.79 -2.20
N SER A 312 20.60 25.17 -1.21
CA SER A 312 22.03 24.82 -1.15
C SER A 312 22.20 23.34 -0.83
N PRO A 313 23.35 22.71 -1.12
CA PRO A 313 23.58 21.30 -0.80
C PRO A 313 23.31 20.92 0.66
N ARG A 314 23.66 21.80 1.62
CA ARG A 314 23.34 21.62 3.04
C ARG A 314 21.84 21.69 3.31
N GLU A 315 21.13 22.63 2.69
CA GLU A 315 19.68 22.74 2.82
C GLU A 315 18.96 21.52 2.21
N GLU A 316 19.44 20.99 1.07
CA GLU A 316 18.90 19.77 0.45
C GLU A 316 19.07 18.55 1.37
N ALA A 317 20.26 18.39 1.95
CA ALA A 317 20.53 17.31 2.90
C ALA A 317 19.63 17.42 4.15
N ILE A 318 19.49 18.61 4.75
CA ILE A 318 18.60 18.81 5.91
C ILE A 318 17.14 18.53 5.53
N LEU A 319 16.69 19.02 4.37
CA LEU A 319 15.32 18.84 3.86
C LEU A 319 14.97 17.37 3.70
N VAL A 320 15.86 16.56 3.13
CA VAL A 320 15.66 15.13 2.93
C VAL A 320 15.72 14.37 4.26
N ASN A 321 16.76 14.61 5.07
CA ASN A 321 16.96 13.86 6.32
C ASN A 321 15.85 14.16 7.35
N ARG A 322 15.31 15.38 7.44
CA ARG A 322 14.18 15.67 8.35
C ARG A 322 12.92 14.90 7.98
N ILE A 323 12.68 14.72 6.68
CA ILE A 323 11.50 14.01 6.17
C ILE A 323 11.63 12.52 6.43
N LEU A 324 12.81 11.95 6.18
CA LEU A 324 13.06 10.53 6.42
C LEU A 324 13.15 10.18 7.91
N ARG A 325 13.60 11.11 8.77
CA ARG A 325 13.55 10.92 10.24
C ARG A 325 12.12 10.91 10.79
N ASP A 326 11.21 11.68 10.19
CA ASP A 326 9.79 11.67 10.57
C ASP A 326 9.05 10.44 10.02
N ASP A 327 9.31 10.08 8.77
CA ASP A 327 8.72 8.91 8.12
C ASP A 327 9.72 8.29 7.12
N PRO A 328 10.48 7.27 7.54
CA PRO A 328 11.49 6.66 6.69
C PRO A 328 10.89 5.87 5.52
N SER A 329 9.59 5.52 5.55
CA SER A 329 8.92 4.86 4.42
C SER A 329 8.74 5.79 3.20
N LYS A 330 8.96 7.10 3.34
CA LYS A 330 8.97 8.07 2.23
C LYS A 330 10.05 7.82 1.18
N GLY A 331 11.14 7.12 1.53
CA GLY A 331 12.16 6.71 0.56
C GLY A 331 11.95 5.33 -0.08
N SER A 332 10.83 4.65 0.21
CA SER A 332 10.56 3.27 -0.25
C SER A 332 10.29 3.12 -1.75
N MET A 333 10.13 4.24 -2.46
CA MET A 333 9.77 4.24 -3.87
C MET A 333 10.34 5.49 -4.56
N MET A 334 10.97 5.31 -5.72
CA MET A 334 11.41 6.41 -6.57
C MET A 334 10.22 7.27 -7.01
N ASN A 335 10.44 8.58 -7.10
CA ASN A 335 9.55 9.48 -7.83
C ASN A 335 9.44 9.04 -9.30
N ARG A 336 8.23 9.05 -9.86
CA ARG A 336 7.94 8.60 -11.24
C ARG A 336 7.99 7.09 -11.47
N LYS A 337 7.64 6.30 -10.45
CA LYS A 337 7.39 4.86 -10.61
C LYS A 337 5.88 4.59 -10.63
N ALA A 338 5.43 3.86 -11.65
CA ALA A 338 4.03 3.47 -11.78
C ALA A 338 3.60 2.51 -10.64
N ILE A 339 2.33 2.59 -10.26
CA ILE A 339 1.72 1.65 -9.32
C ILE A 339 1.36 0.38 -10.08
N THR A 340 1.75 -0.78 -9.55
CA THR A 340 1.39 -2.07 -10.14
C THR A 340 -0.07 -2.44 -9.78
N PRO A 341 -0.78 -3.23 -10.62
CA PRO A 341 -2.15 -3.65 -10.33
C PRO A 341 -2.32 -4.30 -8.95
N ARG A 342 -1.35 -5.13 -8.53
CA ARG A 342 -1.34 -5.74 -7.19
C ARG A 342 -1.29 -4.71 -6.06
N ARG A 343 -0.49 -3.64 -6.21
CA ARG A 343 -0.41 -2.55 -5.24
C ARG A 343 -1.67 -1.69 -5.25
N LEU A 344 -2.26 -1.48 -6.43
CA LEU A 344 -3.54 -0.81 -6.57
C LEU A 344 -4.63 -1.55 -5.80
N TRP A 345 -4.77 -2.86 -6.04
CA TRP A 345 -5.74 -3.70 -5.33
C TRP A 345 -5.54 -3.66 -3.82
N ARG A 346 -4.30 -3.83 -3.35
CA ARG A 346 -3.97 -3.73 -1.91
C ARG A 346 -4.38 -2.39 -1.30
N GLY A 347 -4.13 -1.28 -1.99
CA GLY A 347 -4.53 0.05 -1.52
C GLY A 347 -6.05 0.25 -1.49
N LEU A 348 -6.79 -0.36 -2.43
CA LEU A 348 -8.25 -0.36 -2.43
C LEU A 348 -8.84 -1.19 -1.27
N THR A 349 -8.18 -2.30 -0.91
CA THR A 349 -8.64 -3.23 0.13
C THR A 349 -8.04 -2.95 1.52
N ASP A 350 -7.36 -1.82 1.72
CA ASP A 350 -6.76 -1.45 3.02
C ASP A 350 -7.85 -0.97 4.00
N TYR A 351 -8.42 -1.92 4.75
CA TYR A 351 -9.52 -1.69 5.69
C TYR A 351 -9.11 -0.78 6.87
N ASP A 352 -7.81 -0.77 7.23
CA ASP A 352 -7.01 0.46 7.45
C ASP A 352 -7.74 1.79 7.52
N LEU A 353 -8.08 2.21 6.30
CA LEU A 353 -8.37 3.59 5.96
C LEU A 353 -9.87 3.81 5.81
N TRP A 354 -10.67 2.75 5.81
CA TRP A 354 -12.12 2.79 5.65
C TRP A 354 -12.82 3.63 6.74
N PRO A 355 -12.42 3.60 8.03
CA PRO A 355 -12.97 4.53 9.01
C PRO A 355 -12.77 6.01 8.63
N ILE A 356 -11.65 6.35 7.99
CA ILE A 356 -11.35 7.71 7.56
C ILE A 356 -12.09 8.06 6.26
N TYR A 357 -12.29 7.10 5.35
CA TYR A 357 -13.13 7.28 4.16
C TYR A 357 -14.60 7.53 4.53
N ALA A 358 -15.14 6.76 5.48
CA ALA A 358 -16.46 6.97 6.03
C ALA A 358 -16.61 8.35 6.69
N LEU A 359 -15.58 8.80 7.42
CA LEU A 359 -15.52 10.18 7.92
C LEU A 359 -15.58 11.19 6.77
N GLY A 360 -14.75 11.04 5.74
CA GLY A 360 -14.74 11.91 4.56
C GLY A 360 -16.12 12.07 3.93
N MET A 361 -16.87 10.99 3.80
CA MET A 361 -18.23 11.00 3.24
C MET A 361 -19.27 11.72 4.12
N VAL A 362 -19.17 11.59 5.44
CA VAL A 362 -20.26 12.01 6.34
C VAL A 362 -20.05 13.41 6.91
N ILE A 363 -18.85 13.75 7.35
CA ILE A 363 -18.62 14.89 8.27
C ILE A 363 -18.74 16.26 7.62
N TYR A 364 -18.82 16.32 6.28
CA TYR A 364 -18.97 17.57 5.53
C TYR A 364 -20.40 17.87 5.11
N ILE A 365 -21.31 16.90 5.21
CA ILE A 365 -22.71 17.04 4.85
C ILE A 365 -23.43 18.10 5.71
N PRO A 366 -23.28 18.16 7.06
CA PRO A 366 -24.14 19.00 7.91
C PRO A 366 -24.13 20.51 7.58
N GLN A 367 -23.01 21.03 7.10
CA GLN A 367 -22.80 22.44 6.79
C GLN A 367 -22.97 22.77 5.29
N ASN A 368 -22.99 21.76 4.43
CA ASN A 368 -22.94 21.96 2.98
C ASN A 368 -24.25 22.56 2.41
N PRO A 369 -25.46 22.05 2.71
CA PRO A 369 -26.69 22.67 2.20
C PRO A 369 -26.91 24.11 2.68
N PRO A 370 -26.72 24.44 3.98
CA PRO A 370 -26.77 25.84 4.43
C PRO A 370 -25.81 26.77 3.69
N ALA A 371 -24.62 26.28 3.31
CA ALA A 371 -23.65 27.05 2.52
C ALA A 371 -24.15 27.29 1.09
N LEU A 372 -24.62 26.23 0.41
CA LEU A 372 -25.10 26.29 -0.98
C LEU A 372 -26.29 27.24 -1.15
N TYR A 373 -27.21 27.27 -0.18
CA TYR A 373 -28.44 28.05 -0.24
C TYR A 373 -28.38 29.38 0.54
N LEU A 374 -27.21 29.77 1.06
CA LEU A 374 -27.06 30.98 1.89
C LEU A 374 -27.58 32.23 1.17
N THR A 375 -27.07 32.52 -0.03
CA THR A 375 -27.44 33.75 -0.76
C THR A 375 -28.92 33.76 -1.14
N LEU A 376 -29.49 32.62 -1.54
CA LEU A 376 -30.94 32.48 -1.77
C LEU A 376 -31.74 32.77 -0.50
N THR A 377 -31.30 32.23 0.64
CA THR A 377 -31.96 32.42 1.93
C THR A 377 -31.89 33.88 2.37
N LEU A 378 -30.74 34.55 2.20
CA LEU A 378 -30.60 35.97 2.52
C LEU A 378 -31.50 36.85 1.64
N ARG A 379 -31.67 36.50 0.37
CA ARG A 379 -32.59 37.21 -0.53
C ARG A 379 -34.05 37.00 -0.16
N SER A 380 -34.44 35.79 0.23
CA SER A 380 -35.83 35.50 0.62
C SER A 380 -36.26 36.21 1.92
N ILE A 381 -35.30 36.56 2.78
CA ILE A 381 -35.54 37.28 4.04
C ILE A 381 -35.35 38.81 3.92
N GLY A 382 -35.20 39.34 2.69
CA GLY A 382 -35.25 40.77 2.42
C GLY A 382 -33.91 41.47 2.16
N PHE A 383 -32.78 40.75 2.09
CA PHE A 383 -31.52 41.37 1.64
C PHE A 383 -31.50 41.56 0.11
N SER A 384 -30.95 42.68 -0.36
CA SER A 384 -30.66 42.87 -1.79
C SER A 384 -29.62 41.85 -2.27
N THR A 385 -29.58 41.59 -3.58
CA THR A 385 -28.58 40.68 -4.19
C THR A 385 -27.15 41.09 -3.81
N PHE A 386 -26.86 42.39 -3.83
CA PHE A 386 -25.57 42.93 -3.44
C PHE A 386 -25.24 42.65 -1.97
N ASN A 387 -26.17 42.98 -1.05
CA ASN A 387 -25.97 42.77 0.38
C ASN A 387 -25.85 41.26 0.71
N ALA A 388 -26.67 40.41 0.09
CA ALA A 388 -26.62 38.96 0.28
C ALA A 388 -25.25 38.37 -0.09
N ASN A 389 -24.62 38.85 -1.16
CA ASN A 389 -23.28 38.44 -1.57
C ASN A 389 -22.21 38.98 -0.61
N LEU A 390 -22.28 40.26 -0.20
CA LEU A 390 -21.33 40.84 0.75
C LEU A 390 -21.37 40.17 2.12
N LEU A 391 -22.55 39.78 2.59
CA LEU A 391 -22.76 39.12 3.88
C LEU A 391 -22.18 37.70 3.93
N THR A 392 -21.67 37.17 2.82
CA THR A 392 -20.87 35.93 2.84
C THR A 392 -19.46 36.16 3.38
N ILE A 393 -18.92 37.37 3.26
CA ILE A 393 -17.53 37.69 3.61
C ILE A 393 -17.26 37.51 5.11
N PRO A 394 -18.09 38.02 6.05
CA PRO A 394 -17.78 37.95 7.48
C PRO A 394 -17.60 36.52 7.99
N HIS A 395 -18.52 35.60 7.67
CA HIS A 395 -18.39 34.21 8.12
C HIS A 395 -17.21 33.51 7.45
N THR A 396 -16.89 33.87 6.20
CA THR A 396 -15.72 33.34 5.48
C THR A 396 -14.41 33.74 6.16
N VAL A 397 -14.30 34.98 6.64
CA VAL A 397 -13.13 35.45 7.39
C VAL A 397 -13.00 34.69 8.72
N VAL A 398 -14.10 34.54 9.47
CA VAL A 398 -14.08 33.78 10.74
C VAL A 398 -13.74 32.31 10.48
N HIS A 399 -14.29 31.71 9.42
CA HIS A 399 -13.98 30.35 8.99
C HIS A 399 -12.48 30.12 8.76
N ILE A 400 -11.79 31.07 8.12
CA ILE A 400 -10.33 31.01 7.94
C ILE A 400 -9.63 30.95 9.31
N PHE A 401 -9.99 31.84 10.24
CA PHE A 401 -9.39 31.85 11.57
C PHE A 401 -9.68 30.57 12.35
N THR A 402 -10.90 30.06 12.32
CA THR A 402 -11.29 28.85 13.07
C THR A 402 -10.64 27.59 12.49
N LEU A 403 -10.54 27.47 11.16
CA LEU A 403 -9.79 26.41 10.47
C LEU A 403 -8.30 26.40 10.86
N LEU A 404 -7.62 27.55 10.77
CA LEU A 404 -6.20 27.65 11.11
C LEU A 404 -5.96 27.35 12.59
N THR A 405 -6.82 27.86 13.47
CA THR A 405 -6.76 27.61 14.91
C THR A 405 -6.95 26.13 15.21
N LEU A 406 -7.96 25.47 14.63
CA LEU A 406 -8.21 24.04 14.84
C LEU A 406 -7.02 23.19 14.43
N THR A 407 -6.45 23.47 13.26
CA THR A 407 -5.29 22.72 12.73
C THR A 407 -4.05 22.92 13.60
N TRP A 408 -3.82 24.15 14.08
CA TRP A 408 -2.74 24.44 15.01
C TRP A 408 -2.91 23.72 16.36
N VAL A 409 -4.13 23.72 16.93
CA VAL A 409 -4.46 23.00 18.17
C VAL A 409 -4.23 21.49 17.99
N ALA A 410 -4.65 20.92 16.87
CA ALA A 410 -4.44 19.50 16.57
C ALA A 410 -2.95 19.13 16.55
N GLY A 411 -2.10 20.00 15.97
CA GLY A 411 -0.65 19.85 15.98
C GLY A 411 -0.04 19.99 17.37
N LYS A 412 -0.50 20.96 18.17
CA LYS A 412 -0.01 21.21 19.54
C LYS A 412 -0.36 20.09 20.51
N LEU A 413 -1.59 19.60 20.47
CA LEU A 413 -2.06 18.51 21.34
C LEU A 413 -1.66 17.13 20.83
N ASN A 414 -1.18 17.03 19.58
CA ASN A 414 -0.91 15.78 18.88
C ASN A 414 -2.11 14.81 18.91
N GLN A 415 -3.33 15.35 18.85
CA GLN A 415 -4.59 14.60 18.83
C GLN A 415 -5.41 15.00 17.60
N ARG A 416 -5.55 14.08 16.65
CA ARG A 416 -6.25 14.33 15.38
C ARG A 416 -7.76 14.22 15.54
N ALA A 417 -8.26 13.03 15.92
CA ALA A 417 -9.70 12.75 15.96
C ALA A 417 -10.48 13.60 16.97
N LEU A 418 -9.99 13.72 18.22
CA LEU A 418 -10.67 14.47 19.28
C LEU A 418 -10.68 15.99 19.06
N VAL A 419 -9.71 16.52 18.31
CA VAL A 419 -9.74 17.92 17.92
C VAL A 419 -10.64 18.10 16.70
N ALA A 420 -10.55 17.22 15.69
CA ALA A 420 -11.36 17.30 14.47
C ALA A 420 -12.87 17.18 14.72
N VAL A 421 -13.31 16.41 15.73
CA VAL A 421 -14.74 16.28 16.10
C VAL A 421 -15.35 17.61 16.57
N PHE A 422 -14.53 18.58 16.99
CA PHE A 422 -15.01 19.89 17.41
C PHE A 422 -15.79 20.63 16.31
N GLN A 423 -15.51 20.37 15.03
CA GLN A 423 -16.34 20.84 13.90
C GLN A 423 -17.82 20.48 14.07
N LEU A 424 -18.08 19.24 14.45
CA LEU A 424 -19.44 18.69 14.59
C LEU A 424 -20.10 19.19 15.88
N ILE A 425 -19.32 19.28 16.97
CA ILE A 425 -19.76 19.87 18.24
C ILE A 425 -20.14 21.35 18.05
N TRP A 426 -19.42 22.09 17.19
CA TRP A 426 -19.73 23.49 16.86
C TRP A 426 -21.03 23.62 16.06
N THR A 427 -21.21 22.76 15.06
CA THR A 427 -22.34 22.87 14.11
C THR A 427 -23.65 22.32 14.67
N LEU A 428 -23.60 21.29 15.52
CA LEU A 428 -24.77 20.63 16.11
C LEU A 428 -25.76 21.58 16.83
N PRO A 429 -25.33 22.42 17.81
CA PRO A 429 -26.27 23.31 18.51
C PRO A 429 -26.91 24.34 17.58
N VAL A 430 -26.18 24.79 16.56
CA VAL A 430 -26.68 25.77 15.59
C VAL A 430 -27.69 25.12 14.65
N LEU A 431 -27.47 23.87 14.21
CA LEU A 431 -28.45 23.12 13.42
C LEU A 431 -29.72 22.82 14.22
N ILE A 432 -29.60 22.48 15.51
CA ILE A 432 -30.76 22.32 16.41
C ILE A 432 -31.54 23.63 16.49
N PHE A 433 -30.84 24.75 16.67
CA PHE A 433 -31.45 26.07 16.70
C PHE A 433 -32.20 26.37 15.40
N LEU A 434 -31.58 26.16 14.23
CA LEU A 434 -32.23 26.36 12.92
C LEU A 434 -33.44 25.42 12.70
N ALA A 435 -33.43 24.21 13.28
CA ALA A 435 -34.54 23.27 13.13
C ALA A 435 -35.80 23.63 13.94
N VAL A 436 -35.65 24.37 15.04
CA VAL A 436 -36.74 24.62 16.00
C VAL A 436 -37.13 26.08 16.14
N TRP A 437 -36.24 27.02 15.84
CA TRP A 437 -36.46 28.44 16.12
C TRP A 437 -37.59 29.02 15.24
N PRO A 438 -38.65 29.60 15.85
CA PRO A 438 -39.76 30.19 15.10
C PRO A 438 -39.40 31.50 14.40
N GLY A 439 -38.33 32.18 14.84
CA GLY A 439 -37.84 33.43 14.25
C GLY A 439 -37.05 33.24 12.96
N LEU A 440 -36.87 32.00 12.50
CA LEU A 440 -36.19 31.70 11.23
C LEU A 440 -36.97 32.39 10.10
N ILE A 441 -36.27 33.09 9.21
CA ILE A 441 -36.79 33.90 8.10
C ILE A 441 -37.52 35.18 8.51
N SER A 442 -38.37 35.13 9.54
CA SER A 442 -39.09 36.30 10.04
C SER A 442 -38.16 37.34 10.67
N ASN A 443 -37.08 36.90 11.33
CA ASN A 443 -36.03 37.78 11.83
C ASN A 443 -34.80 37.71 10.92
N GLN A 444 -34.66 38.74 10.08
CA GLN A 444 -33.62 38.87 9.06
C GLN A 444 -32.20 38.74 9.66
N TRP A 445 -31.88 39.54 10.67
CA TRP A 445 -30.54 39.56 11.27
C TRP A 445 -30.25 38.35 12.15
N GLY A 446 -31.25 37.82 12.86
CA GLY A 446 -31.08 36.61 13.66
C GLY A 446 -30.89 35.36 12.79
N THR A 447 -31.58 35.27 11.66
CA THR A 447 -31.37 34.20 10.67
C THR A 447 -29.96 34.27 10.09
N TYR A 448 -29.54 35.48 9.65
CA TYR A 448 -28.18 35.71 9.18
C TYR A 448 -27.12 35.33 10.22
N ALA A 449 -27.27 35.79 11.48
CA ALA A 449 -26.32 35.50 12.54
C ALA A 449 -26.20 34.00 12.82
N ALA A 450 -27.32 33.28 12.89
CA ALA A 450 -27.31 31.83 13.10
C ALA A 450 -26.62 31.09 11.94
N THR A 451 -26.93 31.43 10.69
CA THR A 451 -26.29 30.80 9.52
C THR A 451 -24.81 31.19 9.42
N ALA A 452 -24.44 32.43 9.73
CA ALA A 452 -23.05 32.87 9.76
C ALA A 452 -22.23 32.11 10.81
N VAL A 453 -22.76 31.90 12.02
CA VAL A 453 -22.09 31.09 13.06
C VAL A 453 -21.95 29.64 12.62
N LEU A 454 -22.99 29.06 12.01
CA LEU A 454 -22.93 27.70 11.47
C LEU A 454 -21.79 27.56 10.45
N LEU A 455 -21.68 28.50 9.51
CA LEU A 455 -20.72 28.47 8.41
C LEU A 455 -19.30 28.92 8.81
N SER A 456 -19.15 29.53 9.98
CA SER A 456 -17.85 29.86 10.60
C SER A 456 -17.17 28.66 11.26
N TYR A 457 -17.71 27.45 11.07
CA TYR A 457 -17.25 26.23 11.72
C TYR A 457 -15.74 25.98 11.52
N PRO A 458 -15.07 25.39 12.52
CA PRO A 458 -13.66 25.06 12.42
C PRO A 458 -13.46 23.86 11.48
N TYR A 459 -13.03 24.11 10.24
CA TYR A 459 -12.97 23.08 9.20
C TYR A 459 -11.80 22.10 9.41
N CYS A 460 -12.12 20.82 9.56
CA CYS A 460 -11.14 19.78 9.95
C CYS A 460 -10.47 19.04 8.78
N HIS A 461 -10.75 19.40 7.52
CA HIS A 461 -10.27 18.68 6.34
C HIS A 461 -8.75 18.57 6.26
N ALA A 462 -8.03 19.63 6.60
CA ALA A 462 -6.57 19.60 6.66
C ALA A 462 -6.02 18.52 7.62
N ILE A 463 -6.68 18.32 8.77
CA ILE A 463 -6.31 17.32 9.77
C ILE A 463 -6.57 15.91 9.23
N VAL A 464 -7.76 15.69 8.66
CA VAL A 464 -8.16 14.36 8.16
C VAL A 464 -7.36 13.96 6.93
N GLY A 465 -7.12 14.87 5.97
CA GLY A 465 -6.25 14.61 4.81
C GLY A 465 -4.81 14.28 5.21
N GLY A 466 -4.26 14.99 6.20
CA GLY A 466 -2.98 14.62 6.80
C GLY A 466 -3.01 13.27 7.52
N TRP A 467 -4.14 12.92 8.15
CA TRP A 467 -4.32 11.64 8.83
C TRP A 467 -4.31 10.45 7.86
N VAL A 468 -4.96 10.58 6.71
CA VAL A 468 -4.90 9.59 5.61
C VAL A 468 -3.46 9.39 5.15
N SER A 469 -2.73 10.49 4.91
CA SER A 469 -1.33 10.42 4.48
C SER A 469 -0.44 9.74 5.51
N SER A 470 -0.67 9.95 6.81
CA SER A 470 0.15 9.36 7.89
C SER A 470 -0.16 7.88 8.14
N ASN A 471 -1.38 7.41 7.87
CA ASN A 471 -1.76 6.01 8.05
C ASN A 471 -1.45 5.13 6.83
N SER A 472 -0.95 5.73 5.75
CA SER A 472 -0.65 5.02 4.51
C SER A 472 0.81 4.54 4.54
N ASN A 473 0.98 3.22 4.63
CA ASN A 473 2.24 2.54 4.99
C ASN A 473 3.38 2.67 3.96
N ASP A 474 3.13 3.14 2.74
CA ASP A 474 4.16 3.44 1.74
C ASP A 474 3.72 4.53 0.75
N VAL A 475 4.66 5.04 -0.06
CA VAL A 475 4.42 6.16 -0.99
C VAL A 475 3.37 5.84 -2.07
N GLY A 476 3.31 4.58 -2.54
CA GLY A 476 2.31 4.13 -3.52
C GLY A 476 0.92 3.99 -2.90
N ALA A 477 0.84 3.44 -1.68
CA ALA A 477 -0.40 3.40 -0.93
C ALA A 477 -0.96 4.81 -0.65
N ARG A 478 -0.10 5.79 -0.36
CA ARG A 478 -0.49 7.20 -0.14
C ARG A 478 -1.20 7.84 -1.32
N SER A 479 -0.74 7.59 -2.55
CA SER A 479 -1.41 8.11 -3.75
C SER A 479 -2.83 7.56 -3.90
N ILE A 480 -3.02 6.27 -3.62
CA ILE A 480 -4.33 5.62 -3.72
C ILE A 480 -5.25 6.13 -2.60
N SER A 481 -4.78 6.12 -1.36
CA SER A 481 -5.59 6.49 -0.20
C SER A 481 -6.03 7.95 -0.21
N ALA A 482 -5.17 8.86 -0.66
CA ALA A 482 -5.53 10.27 -0.82
C ALA A 482 -6.68 10.46 -1.83
N SER A 483 -6.66 9.74 -2.96
CA SER A 483 -7.75 9.77 -3.94
C SER A 483 -9.04 9.17 -3.39
N LEU A 484 -9.00 8.00 -2.75
CA LEU A 484 -10.20 7.37 -2.18
C LEU A 484 -10.84 8.23 -1.09
N TYR A 485 -10.03 8.89 -0.28
CA TYR A 485 -10.52 9.83 0.71
C TYR A 485 -11.22 11.03 0.05
N ASN A 486 -10.60 11.68 -0.93
CA ASN A 486 -11.22 12.84 -1.57
C ASN A 486 -12.45 12.46 -2.40
N MET A 487 -12.46 11.30 -3.08
CA MET A 487 -13.67 10.73 -3.67
C MET A 487 -14.79 10.55 -2.64
N SER A 488 -14.47 10.06 -1.43
CA SER A 488 -15.44 9.91 -0.34
C SER A 488 -16.04 11.26 0.07
N VAL A 489 -15.21 12.30 0.19
CA VAL A 489 -15.65 13.69 0.46
C VAL A 489 -16.61 14.19 -0.61
N GLN A 490 -16.29 13.94 -1.88
CA GLN A 490 -17.10 14.38 -3.01
C GLN A 490 -18.44 13.63 -3.07
N LEU A 491 -18.47 12.32 -2.79
CA LEU A 491 -19.71 11.55 -2.65
C LEU A 491 -20.59 12.11 -1.54
N GLY A 492 -20.00 12.49 -0.39
CA GLY A 492 -20.70 13.20 0.67
C GLY A 492 -21.31 14.52 0.20
N GLY A 493 -20.54 15.29 -0.58
CA GLY A 493 -21.02 16.52 -1.23
C GLY A 493 -22.24 16.30 -2.12
N ILE A 494 -22.24 15.23 -2.94
CA ILE A 494 -23.41 14.85 -3.75
C ILE A 494 -24.61 14.58 -2.84
N CYS A 495 -24.44 13.74 -1.81
CA CYS A 495 -25.51 13.42 -0.87
C CYS A 495 -26.09 14.69 -0.21
N ALA A 496 -25.24 15.66 0.13
CA ALA A 496 -25.65 16.92 0.73
C ALA A 496 -26.61 17.72 -0.16
N THR A 497 -26.37 17.78 -1.47
CA THR A 497 -27.22 18.55 -2.40
C THR A 497 -28.69 18.13 -2.40
N PHE A 498 -29.01 16.90 -2.00
CA PHE A 498 -30.38 16.37 -1.97
C PHE A 498 -31.09 16.52 -0.61
N VAL A 499 -30.44 17.12 0.40
CA VAL A 499 -31.01 17.28 1.74
C VAL A 499 -32.03 18.42 1.80
N TYR A 500 -31.70 19.58 1.24
CA TYR A 500 -32.64 20.71 1.15
C TYR A 500 -33.52 20.55 -0.09
N ARG A 501 -34.84 20.62 0.11
CA ARG A 501 -35.83 20.36 -0.95
C ARG A 501 -36.84 21.50 -1.03
N GLU A 502 -37.47 21.61 -2.19
CA GLU A 502 -38.41 22.68 -2.50
C GLU A 502 -39.66 22.67 -1.61
N ASP A 503 -40.20 21.50 -1.30
CA ASP A 503 -41.37 21.33 -0.42
C ASP A 503 -41.07 21.68 1.05
N ASP A 504 -39.80 21.78 1.43
CA ASP A 504 -39.35 22.18 2.76
C ASP A 504 -39.00 23.68 2.83
N LYS A 505 -39.15 24.41 1.72
CA LYS A 505 -39.02 25.87 1.72
C LYS A 505 -40.12 26.52 2.57
N PRO A 506 -39.85 27.70 3.13
CA PRO A 506 -38.55 28.38 3.15
C PRO A 506 -37.67 27.94 4.33
N TYR A 507 -38.22 27.24 5.34
CA TYR A 507 -37.58 27.00 6.63
C TYR A 507 -36.58 25.83 6.66
N TYR A 508 -36.68 24.90 5.71
CA TYR A 508 -35.87 23.69 5.62
C TYR A 508 -35.83 22.87 6.92
N ARG A 509 -36.95 22.77 7.66
CA ARG A 509 -36.97 22.13 8.99
C ARG A 509 -36.71 20.64 8.89
N ARG A 510 -37.24 19.97 7.86
CA ARG A 510 -36.97 18.54 7.63
C ARG A 510 -35.50 18.34 7.28
N GLY A 511 -34.95 19.15 6.37
CA GLY A 511 -33.55 19.15 6.00
C GLY A 511 -32.64 19.33 7.21
N ASN A 512 -32.89 20.35 8.04
CA ASN A 512 -32.12 20.59 9.27
C ASN A 512 -32.17 19.41 10.25
N ARG A 513 -33.32 18.74 10.42
CA ARG A 513 -33.43 17.50 11.23
C ARG A 513 -32.57 16.36 10.66
N THR A 514 -32.56 16.19 9.34
CA THR A 514 -31.66 15.22 8.68
C THR A 514 -30.20 15.58 8.93
N LEU A 515 -29.82 16.86 8.82
CA LEU A 515 -28.45 17.31 9.09
C LEU A 515 -28.04 17.07 10.54
N ILE A 516 -28.94 17.25 11.52
CA ILE A 516 -28.68 16.90 12.92
C ILE A 516 -28.36 15.41 13.08
N ALA A 517 -29.15 14.52 12.47
CA ALA A 517 -28.92 13.08 12.54
C ALA A 517 -27.56 12.69 11.94
N ILE A 518 -27.22 13.25 10.77
CA ILE A 518 -25.93 13.03 10.10
C ILE A 518 -24.77 13.60 10.92
N ASN A 519 -24.97 14.75 11.60
CA ASN A 519 -23.97 15.35 12.47
C ASN A 519 -23.67 14.46 13.68
N VAL A 520 -24.70 13.93 14.36
CA VAL A 520 -24.55 12.96 15.46
C VAL A 520 -23.85 11.68 14.98
N LEU A 521 -24.20 11.17 13.80
CA LEU A 521 -23.49 10.05 13.19
C LEU A 521 -22.00 10.37 12.99
N GLY A 522 -21.68 11.56 12.48
CA GLY A 522 -20.29 12.00 12.31
C GLY A 522 -19.51 12.05 13.63
N ILE A 523 -20.13 12.49 14.73
CA ILE A 523 -19.51 12.47 16.07
C ILE A 523 -19.21 11.02 16.47
N GLY A 524 -20.20 10.13 16.31
CA GLY A 524 -20.04 8.70 16.55
C GLY A 524 -18.90 8.08 15.73
N LEU A 525 -18.79 8.43 14.44
CA LEU A 525 -17.72 7.96 13.55
C LEU A 525 -16.34 8.45 13.97
N PHE A 526 -16.19 9.69 14.47
CA PHE A 526 -14.91 10.17 14.98
C PHE A 526 -14.47 9.41 16.23
N LEU A 527 -15.40 9.16 17.16
CA LEU A 527 -15.16 8.38 18.36
C LEU A 527 -14.82 6.92 18.02
N PHE A 528 -15.56 6.34 17.07
CA PHE A 528 -15.30 5.00 16.54
C PHE A 528 -13.91 4.92 15.91
N ALA A 529 -13.55 5.83 14.99
CA ALA A 529 -12.24 5.85 14.36
C ALA A 529 -11.11 5.97 15.41
N LYS A 530 -11.29 6.84 16.41
CA LYS A 530 -10.34 6.95 17.53
C LYS A 530 -10.20 5.63 18.30
N ALA A 531 -11.32 5.01 18.68
CA ALA A 531 -11.34 3.74 19.40
C ALA A 531 -10.69 2.62 18.57
N TYR A 532 -11.02 2.54 17.28
CA TYR A 532 -10.48 1.59 16.32
C TYR A 532 -8.95 1.66 16.25
N TYR A 533 -8.39 2.85 15.98
CA TYR A 533 -6.94 2.99 15.87
C TYR A 533 -6.22 2.82 17.21
N VAL A 534 -6.81 3.22 18.34
CA VAL A 534 -6.25 2.96 19.67
C VAL A 534 -6.23 1.45 19.95
N TRP A 535 -7.32 0.76 19.66
CA TRP A 535 -7.40 -0.70 19.81
C TRP A 535 -6.40 -1.42 18.91
N LYS A 536 -6.31 -1.03 17.63
CA LYS A 536 -5.39 -1.63 16.67
C LYS A 536 -3.94 -1.39 17.06
N ASN A 537 -3.59 -0.20 17.52
CA ASN A 537 -2.25 0.08 18.05
C ASN A 537 -1.94 -0.78 19.29
N LYS A 538 -2.86 -0.89 20.25
CA LYS A 538 -2.69 -1.77 21.42
C LYS A 538 -2.51 -3.25 21.01
N LEU A 539 -3.22 -3.71 19.98
CA LEU A 539 -3.07 -5.07 19.47
C LEU A 539 -1.70 -5.28 18.82
N ARG A 540 -1.21 -4.30 18.04
CA ARG A 540 0.13 -4.31 17.45
C ARG A 540 1.22 -4.28 18.53
N ASP A 541 1.07 -3.42 19.54
CA ASP A 541 2.00 -3.33 20.67
C ASP A 541 2.02 -4.63 21.47
N LYS A 542 0.86 -5.27 21.71
CA LYS A 542 0.79 -6.56 22.39
C LYS A 542 1.51 -7.65 21.61
N LYS A 543 1.33 -7.70 20.28
CA LYS A 543 2.04 -8.65 19.42
C LYS A 543 3.55 -8.38 19.43
N TRP A 544 3.94 -7.12 19.27
CA TRP A 544 5.35 -6.71 19.26
C TRP A 544 6.05 -7.01 20.59
N ASN A 545 5.45 -6.64 21.71
CA ASN A 545 6.03 -6.85 23.04
C ASN A 545 6.01 -8.32 23.50
N ALA A 546 5.21 -9.18 22.84
CA ALA A 546 5.23 -10.62 23.07
C ALA A 546 6.34 -11.33 22.30
N MET A 547 6.93 -10.68 21.28
CA MET A 547 8.05 -11.23 20.52
C MET A 547 9.35 -11.14 21.34
N THR A 548 10.16 -12.20 21.31
CA THR A 548 11.55 -12.16 21.78
C THR A 548 12.36 -11.17 20.94
N LYS A 549 13.53 -10.77 21.42
CA LYS A 549 14.38 -9.83 20.67
C LYS A 549 14.87 -10.40 19.34
N GLU A 550 15.07 -11.72 19.30
CA GLU A 550 15.39 -12.46 18.07
C GLU A 550 14.20 -12.49 17.11
N GLU A 551 12.97 -12.71 17.60
CA GLU A 551 11.74 -12.65 16.79
C GLU A 551 11.43 -11.23 16.31
N GLN A 552 11.72 -10.18 17.08
CA GLN A 552 11.60 -8.79 16.66
C GLN A 552 12.60 -8.48 15.54
N ASN A 553 13.84 -8.92 15.70
CA ASN A 553 14.89 -8.77 14.68
C ASN A 553 14.54 -9.57 13.42
N ASP A 554 13.99 -10.77 13.57
CA ASP A 554 13.53 -11.61 12.46
C ASP A 554 12.26 -11.03 11.81
N TYR A 555 11.34 -10.43 12.56
CA TYR A 555 10.19 -9.71 12.02
C TYR A 555 10.62 -8.48 11.21
N ILE A 556 11.57 -7.69 11.72
CA ILE A 556 12.19 -6.57 10.99
C ILE A 556 12.91 -7.10 9.74
N ALA A 557 13.63 -8.22 9.86
CA ALA A 557 14.34 -8.85 8.76
C ALA A 557 13.41 -9.49 7.72
N ASN A 558 12.24 -10.01 8.09
CA ASN A 558 11.30 -10.65 7.18
C ASN A 558 10.33 -9.66 6.52
N ILE A 559 10.16 -8.46 7.08
CA ILE A 559 9.65 -7.30 6.33
C ILE A 559 10.57 -6.97 5.12
N ILE A 560 11.87 -7.34 5.15
CA ILE A 560 12.81 -7.17 4.01
C ILE A 560 12.44 -8.09 2.83
N MET A 561 11.75 -9.21 3.07
CA MET A 561 11.56 -10.28 2.09
C MET A 561 10.11 -10.43 1.58
N THR A 562 9.08 -9.94 2.30
CA THR A 562 7.68 -10.14 1.90
C THR A 562 6.84 -8.86 2.07
N PRO A 563 6.02 -8.43 1.09
CA PRO A 563 5.05 -7.36 1.28
C PRO A 563 3.92 -7.87 2.19
N SER A 564 4.10 -7.74 3.51
CA SER A 564 3.32 -8.33 4.60
C SER A 564 1.80 -8.38 4.35
N ALA A 565 1.25 -9.58 4.54
CA ALA A 565 -0.16 -9.93 4.58
C ALA A 565 -0.82 -9.48 5.89
N ASP A 566 -2.08 -9.09 5.80
CA ASP A 566 -2.92 -8.69 6.92
C ASP A 566 -3.45 -9.89 7.71
N ILE A 567 -3.44 -9.76 9.03
CA ILE A 567 -4.28 -10.53 9.95
C ILE A 567 -5.40 -9.59 10.38
N THR A 568 -6.62 -9.73 9.84
CA THR A 568 -7.87 -9.79 10.64
C THR A 568 -9.09 -10.12 9.79
N THR A 569 -9.82 -11.13 10.27
CA THR A 569 -11.16 -11.59 9.91
C THR A 569 -12.24 -10.52 10.13
N GLN A 570 -13.26 -10.41 9.26
CA GLN A 570 -14.69 -10.18 9.59
C GLN A 570 -15.60 -10.17 8.32
N PRO A 571 -16.93 -10.37 8.47
CA PRO A 571 -17.78 -11.21 7.60
C PRO A 571 -18.55 -10.48 6.50
N THR A 572 -18.81 -11.15 5.38
CA THR A 572 -19.59 -10.61 4.24
C THR A 572 -21.03 -11.11 4.23
N ALA A 573 -21.97 -10.15 4.15
CA ALA A 573 -23.39 -10.36 3.87
C ALA A 573 -23.64 -10.70 2.39
N GLU A 574 -24.67 -11.50 2.14
CA GLU A 574 -25.03 -12.10 0.84
C GLU A 574 -25.56 -11.08 -0.18
N VAL A 575 -25.14 -11.25 -1.44
CA VAL A 575 -25.70 -10.62 -2.65
C VAL A 575 -26.42 -11.70 -3.45
N PRO A 576 -27.63 -11.45 -3.99
CA PRO A 576 -28.41 -12.48 -4.68
C PRO A 576 -27.82 -12.87 -6.05
N PRO A 577 -27.93 -14.14 -6.48
CA PRO A 577 -27.23 -14.63 -7.66
C PRO A 577 -27.94 -14.24 -8.96
N LYS A 578 -27.16 -13.80 -9.96
CA LYS A 578 -27.56 -13.79 -11.37
C LYS A 578 -27.47 -15.22 -11.92
N THR A 579 -28.46 -15.59 -12.70
CA THR A 579 -28.66 -16.91 -13.35
C THR A 579 -27.47 -17.35 -14.21
N ALA A 580 -27.05 -18.61 -14.03
CA ALA A 580 -25.96 -19.24 -14.77
C ALA A 580 -26.39 -19.66 -16.19
N PRO A 581 -25.53 -19.52 -17.20
CA PRO A 581 -25.77 -20.06 -18.54
C PRO A 581 -25.58 -21.59 -18.57
N THR A 582 -26.34 -22.23 -19.45
CA THR A 582 -26.45 -23.69 -19.67
C THR A 582 -25.13 -24.33 -20.15
N LYS A 583 -24.82 -25.53 -19.61
CA LYS A 583 -23.68 -26.37 -20.00
C LYS A 583 -23.77 -26.75 -21.48
N GLY A 584 -22.83 -26.26 -22.30
CA GLY A 584 -22.56 -26.77 -23.64
C GLY A 584 -21.60 -27.95 -23.57
N THR A 585 -21.74 -28.89 -24.50
CA THR A 585 -20.79 -29.99 -24.72
C THR A 585 -19.44 -29.44 -25.19
N HIS A 586 -18.38 -29.71 -24.44
CA HIS A 586 -17.01 -29.37 -24.83
C HIS A 586 -16.56 -30.31 -25.96
N VAL A 587 -16.10 -29.74 -27.09
CA VAL A 587 -15.56 -30.50 -28.23
C VAL A 587 -14.04 -30.61 -28.07
N HIS A 588 -13.52 -31.81 -27.83
CA HIS A 588 -12.08 -32.09 -27.76
C HIS A 588 -11.47 -32.14 -29.17
N GLY A 589 -11.05 -30.97 -29.69
CA GLY A 589 -10.42 -30.88 -31.01
C GLY A 589 -8.90 -31.04 -30.95
N SER A 590 -8.38 -32.25 -31.18
CA SER A 590 -7.12 -32.54 -31.91
C SER A 590 -6.56 -33.93 -31.55
N GLU A 591 -7.00 -34.98 -32.23
CA GLU A 591 -6.43 -36.32 -32.04
C GLU A 591 -5.03 -36.50 -32.69
N GLU A 592 -4.57 -35.56 -33.52
CA GLU A 592 -3.33 -35.71 -34.31
C GLU A 592 -2.08 -34.98 -33.78
N LYS A 593 -2.18 -34.19 -32.70
CA LYS A 593 -1.05 -33.40 -32.17
C LYS A 593 -0.49 -34.01 -30.89
N THR A 594 0.84 -33.98 -30.74
CA THR A 594 1.44 -34.25 -29.42
C THR A 594 1.01 -33.16 -28.42
N PRO A 595 1.00 -33.42 -27.11
CA PRO A 595 0.58 -32.40 -26.14
C PRO A 595 1.38 -31.08 -26.24
N LEU A 596 2.68 -31.17 -26.47
CA LEU A 596 3.55 -30.01 -26.67
C LEU A 596 3.19 -29.21 -27.94
N GLN A 597 2.79 -29.89 -29.01
CA GLN A 597 2.27 -29.27 -30.23
C GLN A 597 0.87 -28.69 -30.05
N ALA A 598 0.06 -29.25 -29.15
CA ALA A 598 -1.28 -28.77 -28.86
C ALA A 598 -1.25 -27.44 -28.10
N ILE A 599 -0.29 -27.26 -27.18
CA ILE A 599 -0.13 -26.01 -26.41
C ILE A 599 0.66 -24.93 -27.13
N SER A 600 1.43 -25.29 -28.17
CA SER A 600 2.27 -24.34 -28.94
C SER A 600 1.49 -23.72 -30.11
N HIS A 601 1.48 -22.38 -30.21
CA HIS A 601 0.98 -21.68 -31.39
C HIS A 601 2.13 -21.07 -32.19
N GLY A 602 2.39 -21.60 -33.38
CA GLY A 602 3.50 -21.17 -34.24
C GLY A 602 4.79 -21.92 -33.91
N ILE A 603 5.60 -21.38 -33.01
CA ILE A 603 6.92 -21.95 -32.66
C ILE A 603 6.73 -23.08 -31.64
N LEU A 604 7.21 -24.28 -31.98
CA LEU A 604 7.24 -25.44 -31.09
C LEU A 604 8.39 -25.28 -30.09
N MET A 605 8.09 -25.40 -28.79
CA MET A 605 9.12 -25.47 -27.75
C MET A 605 9.78 -26.86 -27.79
N ASP A 606 11.10 -26.97 -27.54
CA ASP A 606 11.75 -28.29 -27.55
C ASP A 606 11.31 -29.14 -26.35
N GLY A 607 11.51 -30.45 -26.34
CA GLY A 607 11.24 -31.26 -25.15
C GLY A 607 12.38 -31.21 -24.12
N ILE A 608 12.35 -32.17 -23.18
CA ILE A 608 13.53 -32.63 -22.43
C ILE A 608 14.74 -32.78 -23.38
N PRO A 609 15.90 -32.17 -23.08
CA PRO A 609 17.09 -32.22 -23.92
C PRO A 609 17.72 -33.61 -23.98
N THR A 610 18.49 -33.86 -25.04
CA THR A 610 19.35 -35.05 -25.18
C THR A 610 20.81 -34.62 -25.13
N PHE A 611 21.68 -35.49 -24.62
CA PHE A 611 23.09 -35.18 -24.38
C PHE A 611 23.99 -36.17 -25.09
N SER A 612 25.14 -35.71 -25.58
CA SER A 612 26.08 -36.54 -26.30
C SER A 612 26.97 -37.38 -25.38
N THR A 613 27.11 -36.96 -24.12
CA THR A 613 27.90 -37.65 -23.09
C THR A 613 27.17 -37.67 -21.75
N HIS A 614 27.46 -38.66 -20.91
CA HIS A 614 26.95 -38.70 -19.54
C HIS A 614 27.44 -37.51 -18.71
N ALA A 615 28.65 -36.99 -18.97
CA ALA A 615 29.18 -35.81 -18.29
C ALA A 615 28.37 -34.55 -18.57
N GLU A 616 27.96 -34.31 -19.83
CA GLU A 616 27.08 -33.20 -20.18
C GLU A 616 25.70 -33.34 -19.55
N HIS A 617 25.15 -34.56 -19.57
CA HIS A 617 23.86 -34.85 -18.93
C HIS A 617 23.93 -34.59 -17.41
N ARG A 618 24.98 -35.08 -16.75
CA ARG A 618 25.25 -34.87 -15.32
C ARG A 618 25.34 -33.38 -15.00
N LYS A 619 26.11 -32.62 -15.79
CA LYS A 619 26.22 -31.16 -15.62
C LYS A 619 24.85 -30.48 -15.71
N HIS A 620 24.03 -30.85 -16.68
CA HIS A 620 22.68 -30.30 -16.82
C HIS A 620 21.81 -30.59 -15.59
N ILE A 621 21.69 -31.86 -15.18
CA ILE A 621 20.80 -32.21 -14.06
C ILE A 621 21.26 -31.59 -12.74
N LEU A 622 22.56 -31.42 -12.49
CA LEU A 622 23.06 -30.79 -11.26
C LEU A 622 22.79 -29.29 -11.23
N ILE A 623 22.93 -28.59 -12.37
CA ILE A 623 22.55 -27.18 -12.50
C ILE A 623 21.06 -27.00 -12.26
N HIS A 624 20.24 -27.84 -12.90
CA HIS A 624 18.78 -27.77 -12.78
C HIS A 624 18.33 -28.14 -11.36
N THR A 625 18.99 -29.09 -10.70
CA THR A 625 18.72 -29.43 -9.29
C THR A 625 19.00 -28.24 -8.37
N ALA A 626 20.13 -27.55 -8.55
CA ALA A 626 20.44 -26.34 -7.80
C ALA A 626 19.42 -25.22 -8.08
N ALA A 627 18.98 -25.07 -9.34
CA ALA A 627 17.94 -24.12 -9.71
C ALA A 627 16.60 -24.45 -9.05
N THR A 628 16.19 -25.72 -9.02
CA THR A 628 14.95 -26.19 -8.36
C THR A 628 14.97 -25.92 -6.85
N PHE A 629 16.10 -26.10 -6.17
CA PHE A 629 16.22 -25.68 -4.76
C PHE A 629 16.01 -24.17 -4.59
N ARG A 630 16.64 -23.36 -5.43
CA ARG A 630 16.50 -21.91 -5.34
C ARG A 630 15.08 -21.46 -5.67
N ASP A 631 14.41 -22.18 -6.57
CA ASP A 631 12.98 -22.01 -6.83
C ASP A 631 12.11 -22.37 -5.62
N PHE A 632 12.40 -23.50 -4.94
CA PHE A 632 11.75 -23.87 -3.69
C PHE A 632 11.93 -22.80 -2.61
N ALA A 633 13.12 -22.22 -2.48
CA ALA A 633 13.37 -21.11 -1.56
C ALA A 633 12.55 -19.87 -1.92
N ARG A 634 12.47 -19.53 -3.20
CA ARG A 634 11.66 -18.41 -3.71
C ARG A 634 10.16 -18.63 -3.45
N LYS A 635 9.70 -19.88 -3.54
CA LYS A 635 8.31 -20.29 -3.24
C LYS A 635 8.03 -20.42 -1.74
N GLY A 636 9.05 -20.30 -0.88
CA GLY A 636 8.92 -20.35 0.58
C GLY A 636 8.89 -21.76 1.17
N PHE A 637 9.44 -22.75 0.47
CA PHE A 637 9.42 -24.16 0.90
C PHE A 637 10.59 -24.55 1.82
N THR A 638 11.43 -23.58 2.22
CA THR A 638 12.61 -23.84 3.06
C THR A 638 12.21 -23.90 4.53
N GLU A 639 12.59 -24.98 5.23
CA GLU A 639 12.32 -25.20 6.65
C GLU A 639 13.63 -25.64 7.33
N GLY A 640 14.48 -24.68 7.70
CA GLY A 640 15.78 -24.95 8.31
C GLY A 640 16.64 -25.90 7.46
N GLN A 641 16.85 -27.13 7.96
CA GLN A 641 17.65 -28.17 7.30
C GLN A 641 16.81 -29.31 6.70
N ALA A 642 15.48 -29.18 6.74
CA ALA A 642 14.55 -30.18 6.23
C ALA A 642 14.28 -30.01 4.73
N GLY A 643 13.90 -31.12 4.10
CA GLY A 643 13.65 -31.21 2.66
C GLY A 643 14.89 -31.58 1.86
N HIS A 644 14.66 -32.38 0.82
CA HIS A 644 15.70 -33.02 0.03
C HIS A 644 15.25 -33.13 -1.42
N ILE A 645 16.21 -32.99 -2.32
CA ILE A 645 16.05 -33.31 -3.73
C ILE A 645 17.17 -34.27 -4.08
N SER A 646 16.82 -35.39 -4.71
CA SER A 646 17.78 -36.34 -5.27
C SER A 646 17.59 -36.47 -6.76
N VAL A 647 18.69 -36.66 -7.48
CA VAL A 647 18.69 -37.04 -8.90
C VAL A 647 19.61 -38.23 -9.13
N ARG A 648 19.16 -39.18 -9.94
CA ARG A 648 19.96 -40.35 -10.34
C ARG A 648 21.08 -39.92 -11.28
N ASP A 649 22.27 -40.49 -11.08
CA ASP A 649 23.38 -40.25 -11.99
C ASP A 649 23.13 -40.89 -13.37
N PRO A 650 23.43 -40.20 -14.48
CA PRO A 650 23.14 -40.72 -15.81
C PRO A 650 24.11 -41.80 -16.29
N GLU A 651 25.27 -41.99 -15.65
CA GLU A 651 26.28 -43.01 -15.99
C GLU A 651 26.22 -44.20 -15.03
N TYR A 652 26.04 -43.91 -13.73
CA TYR A 652 25.99 -44.90 -12.66
C TYR A 652 24.58 -44.94 -12.06
N GLU A 653 23.72 -45.81 -12.58
CA GLU A 653 22.29 -45.84 -12.20
C GLU A 653 22.05 -46.10 -10.71
N ASP A 654 23.00 -46.73 -10.01
CA ASP A 654 22.92 -47.01 -8.58
C ASP A 654 23.32 -45.82 -7.69
N TYR A 655 23.76 -44.70 -8.29
CA TYR A 655 24.22 -43.51 -7.58
C TYR A 655 23.21 -42.36 -7.69
N ILE A 656 23.08 -41.60 -6.60
CA ILE A 656 22.22 -40.42 -6.53
C ILE A 656 22.99 -39.20 -6.04
N TRP A 657 22.69 -38.06 -6.64
CA TRP A 657 23.16 -36.76 -6.20
C TRP A 657 22.13 -36.11 -5.29
N MET A 658 22.56 -35.63 -4.13
CA MET A 658 21.69 -35.03 -3.13
C MET A 658 22.28 -33.75 -2.54
N ASN A 659 21.43 -32.89 -2.00
CA ASN A 659 21.88 -31.70 -1.28
C ASN A 659 22.59 -32.04 0.04
N PRO A 660 23.59 -31.23 0.44
CA PRO A 660 24.27 -31.39 1.71
C PRO A 660 23.40 -30.87 2.86
N LEU A 661 23.66 -31.36 4.06
CA LEU A 661 23.01 -30.90 5.28
C LEU A 661 23.43 -29.45 5.62
N GLY A 662 22.47 -28.62 6.05
CA GLY A 662 22.76 -27.27 6.55
C GLY A 662 23.04 -26.20 5.48
N ARG A 663 22.88 -26.52 4.18
CA ARG A 663 22.94 -25.53 3.11
C ARG A 663 21.54 -25.04 2.77
N HIS A 664 21.30 -23.74 2.95
CA HIS A 664 20.03 -23.12 2.62
C HIS A 664 19.71 -23.27 1.12
N PHE A 665 18.48 -23.66 0.79
CA PHE A 665 18.02 -23.93 -0.60
C PHE A 665 18.32 -22.76 -1.55
N GLY A 666 18.05 -21.53 -1.12
CA GLY A 666 18.33 -20.30 -1.89
C GLY A 666 19.81 -20.02 -2.19
N LEU A 667 20.74 -20.76 -1.58
CA LEU A 667 22.19 -20.65 -1.81
C LEU A 667 22.78 -21.87 -2.53
N MET A 668 21.96 -22.88 -2.86
CA MET A 668 22.41 -24.09 -3.55
C MET A 668 23.05 -23.76 -4.88
N THR A 669 24.19 -24.38 -5.14
CA THR A 669 24.89 -24.39 -6.42
C THR A 669 25.10 -25.83 -6.86
N ALA A 670 25.31 -26.06 -8.15
CA ALA A 670 25.56 -27.40 -8.69
C ALA A 670 26.77 -28.08 -8.00
N GLY A 671 27.79 -27.29 -7.63
CA GLY A 671 28.96 -27.75 -6.90
C GLY A 671 28.76 -28.01 -5.40
N ASP A 672 27.56 -27.83 -4.86
CA ASP A 672 27.25 -28.17 -3.46
C ASP A 672 26.80 -29.65 -3.31
N MET A 673 26.50 -30.36 -4.41
CA MET A 673 25.88 -31.69 -4.36
C MET A 673 26.85 -32.80 -3.90
N ILE A 674 26.29 -33.82 -3.24
CA ILE A 674 27.00 -35.01 -2.76
C ILE A 674 26.51 -36.22 -3.57
N CYS A 675 27.42 -37.04 -4.10
CA CYS A 675 27.07 -38.29 -4.76
C CYS A 675 27.13 -39.45 -3.76
N LEU A 676 26.05 -40.24 -3.69
CA LEU A 676 25.88 -41.33 -2.74
C LEU A 676 25.53 -42.62 -3.48
N ASP A 677 26.15 -43.72 -3.07
CA ASP A 677 25.73 -45.07 -3.46
C ASP A 677 24.43 -45.41 -2.72
N MET A 678 23.37 -45.72 -3.47
CA MET A 678 22.06 -46.02 -2.88
C MET A 678 22.05 -47.31 -2.05
N HIS A 679 22.92 -48.28 -2.31
CA HIS A 679 22.98 -49.55 -1.60
C HIS A 679 23.71 -49.41 -0.26
N THR A 680 24.84 -48.72 -0.26
CA THR A 680 25.72 -48.64 0.91
C THR A 680 25.55 -47.35 1.71
N GLY A 681 25.05 -46.28 1.08
CA GLY A 681 25.05 -44.92 1.64
C GLY A 681 26.44 -44.27 1.68
N ALA A 682 27.44 -44.91 1.08
CA ALA A 682 28.78 -44.37 0.98
C ALA A 682 28.80 -43.13 0.08
N VAL A 683 29.60 -42.14 0.46
CA VAL A 683 29.88 -40.98 -0.39
C VAL A 683 30.88 -41.41 -1.46
N VAL A 684 30.46 -41.35 -2.72
CA VAL A 684 31.22 -41.83 -3.89
C VAL A 684 31.63 -40.69 -4.83
N GLY A 685 31.40 -39.43 -4.44
CA GLY A 685 31.85 -38.27 -5.21
C GLY A 685 31.15 -36.97 -4.81
N GLY A 686 31.46 -35.89 -5.52
CA GLY A 686 30.89 -34.57 -5.26
C GLY A 686 31.56 -33.81 -4.11
N ASN A 687 30.78 -32.97 -3.43
CA ASN A 687 31.29 -32.03 -2.42
C ASN A 687 31.19 -32.57 -0.99
N ASN A 688 32.30 -33.06 -0.47
CA ASN A 688 32.35 -33.70 0.85
C ASN A 688 32.66 -32.73 2.01
N THR A 689 32.54 -31.41 1.78
CA THR A 689 32.77 -30.41 2.84
C THR A 689 31.65 -30.37 3.88
N ARG A 690 30.50 -30.99 3.57
CA ARG A 690 29.34 -31.12 4.47
C ARG A 690 28.79 -32.55 4.38
N PRO A 691 28.18 -33.06 5.45
CA PRO A 691 27.59 -34.40 5.42
C PRO A 691 26.27 -34.44 4.65
N ALA A 692 25.92 -35.61 4.12
CA ALA A 692 24.57 -35.89 3.62
C ALA A 692 23.57 -36.06 4.79
N ASN A 693 22.28 -35.83 4.52
CA ASN A 693 21.23 -36.08 5.51
C ASN A 693 20.83 -37.57 5.50
N ALA A 694 21.08 -38.27 6.60
CA ALA A 694 20.78 -39.69 6.73
C ALA A 694 19.28 -40.01 6.56
N ALA A 695 18.38 -39.20 7.12
CA ALA A 695 16.93 -39.40 7.00
C ALA A 695 16.44 -39.21 5.56
N GLY A 696 16.89 -38.14 4.90
CA GLY A 696 16.59 -37.89 3.49
C GLY A 696 17.10 -39.01 2.58
N PHE A 697 18.31 -39.50 2.83
CA PHE A 697 18.89 -40.61 2.06
C PHE A 697 18.06 -41.89 2.16
N GLN A 698 17.58 -42.27 3.34
CA GLN A 698 16.79 -43.50 3.52
C GLN A 698 15.48 -43.48 2.72
N ILE A 699 14.79 -42.33 2.68
CA ILE A 699 13.55 -42.18 1.91
C ILE A 699 13.85 -42.22 0.41
N HIS A 700 14.81 -41.40 -0.04
CA HIS A 700 15.09 -41.22 -1.46
C HIS A 700 15.70 -42.48 -2.10
N SER A 701 16.63 -43.15 -1.41
CA SER A 701 17.24 -44.40 -1.90
C SER A 701 16.22 -45.54 -1.98
N ALA A 702 15.29 -45.66 -1.01
CA ALA A 702 14.24 -46.66 -1.05
C ALA A 702 13.29 -46.45 -2.25
N ILE A 703 12.91 -45.20 -2.53
CA ILE A 703 12.05 -44.86 -3.66
C ILE A 703 12.79 -45.10 -4.99
N HIS A 704 14.02 -44.64 -5.15
CA HIS A 704 14.79 -44.88 -6.38
C HIS A 704 15.04 -46.38 -6.64
N LYS A 705 15.25 -47.20 -5.60
CA LYS A 705 15.34 -48.67 -5.74
C LYS A 705 14.02 -49.29 -6.18
N ALA A 706 12.90 -48.81 -5.62
CA ALA A 706 11.56 -49.32 -5.94
C ALA A 706 11.02 -48.82 -7.29
N ARG A 707 11.49 -47.66 -7.77
CA ARG A 707 11.05 -46.98 -8.99
C ARG A 707 12.26 -46.67 -9.89
N PRO A 708 12.78 -47.65 -10.65
CA PRO A 708 13.87 -47.42 -11.61
C PRO A 708 13.54 -46.39 -12.69
N ASP A 709 12.25 -46.20 -13.00
CA ASP A 709 11.75 -45.20 -13.92
C ASP A 709 11.88 -43.74 -13.42
N VAL A 710 12.09 -43.56 -12.11
CA VAL A 710 12.22 -42.23 -11.49
C VAL A 710 13.68 -41.77 -11.52
N ALA A 711 13.88 -40.63 -12.18
CA ALA A 711 15.17 -39.96 -12.27
C ALA A 711 15.36 -38.92 -11.16
N ALA A 712 14.29 -38.31 -10.65
CA ALA A 712 14.37 -37.26 -9.63
C ALA A 712 13.25 -37.37 -8.60
N ILE A 713 13.57 -36.99 -7.36
CA ILE A 713 12.64 -36.95 -6.23
C ILE A 713 12.77 -35.60 -5.55
N CYS A 714 11.64 -34.93 -5.29
CA CYS A 714 11.58 -33.67 -4.55
C CYS A 714 10.73 -33.85 -3.29
N HIS A 715 11.26 -33.47 -2.13
CA HIS A 715 10.58 -33.55 -0.84
C HIS A 715 10.80 -32.27 -0.02
N ALA A 716 9.74 -31.71 0.54
CA ALA A 716 9.82 -30.57 1.46
C ALA A 716 8.61 -30.51 2.40
N HIS A 717 8.78 -29.77 3.49
CA HIS A 717 7.83 -29.66 4.60
C HIS A 717 7.03 -28.36 4.47
N THR A 718 6.28 -28.21 3.39
CA THR A 718 5.57 -26.95 3.10
C THR A 718 4.38 -26.74 4.03
N ASP A 719 4.00 -25.48 4.24
CA ASP A 719 2.89 -25.14 5.15
C ASP A 719 1.55 -25.71 4.67
N ALA A 720 1.24 -25.56 3.38
CA ALA A 720 -0.03 -26.05 2.85
C ALA A 720 -0.05 -27.57 2.75
N GLY A 721 1.05 -28.16 2.24
CA GLY A 721 1.24 -29.61 2.21
C GLY A 721 1.09 -30.26 3.58
N ARG A 722 1.79 -29.76 4.61
CA ARG A 722 1.64 -30.26 5.98
C ARG A 722 0.21 -30.07 6.50
N ALA A 723 -0.36 -28.88 6.33
CA ALA A 723 -1.72 -28.60 6.80
C ALA A 723 -2.77 -29.55 6.18
N TRP A 724 -2.66 -29.83 4.88
CA TRP A 724 -3.56 -30.77 4.21
C TRP A 724 -3.27 -32.24 4.59
N SER A 725 -2.00 -32.59 4.76
CA SER A 725 -1.59 -33.97 5.09
C SER A 725 -2.20 -34.51 6.38
N VAL A 726 -2.52 -33.64 7.35
CA VAL A 726 -3.16 -34.02 8.63
C VAL A 726 -4.49 -34.72 8.41
N PHE A 727 -5.18 -34.45 7.31
CA PHE A 727 -6.46 -35.07 7.00
C PHE A 727 -6.34 -36.47 6.38
N ALA A 728 -5.13 -36.89 5.97
CA ALA A 728 -4.89 -38.16 5.27
C ALA A 728 -5.87 -38.38 4.10
N ARG A 729 -6.10 -37.33 3.29
CA ARG A 729 -7.04 -37.34 2.16
C ARG A 729 -6.37 -36.94 0.85
N PRO A 730 -6.78 -37.53 -0.28
CA PRO A 730 -6.32 -37.09 -1.60
C PRO A 730 -6.92 -35.71 -1.93
N LEU A 731 -6.31 -35.03 -2.90
CA LEU A 731 -6.84 -33.79 -3.45
C LEU A 731 -7.99 -34.07 -4.42
N GLU A 732 -9.03 -33.25 -4.36
CA GLU A 732 -10.13 -33.30 -5.32
C GLU A 732 -9.75 -32.55 -6.60
N MET A 733 -10.32 -32.96 -7.74
CA MET A 733 -10.11 -32.30 -9.04
C MET A 733 -10.89 -30.98 -9.13
N LEU A 734 -10.51 -30.00 -8.30
CA LEU A 734 -11.18 -28.71 -8.14
C LEU A 734 -10.78 -27.69 -9.22
N SER A 735 -9.65 -27.89 -9.90
CA SER A 735 -9.10 -26.96 -10.88
C SER A 735 -8.37 -27.72 -11.98
N GLN A 736 -8.25 -27.10 -13.16
CA GLN A 736 -7.57 -27.72 -14.31
C GLN A 736 -6.14 -28.15 -13.96
N ASP A 737 -5.41 -27.33 -13.20
CA ASP A 737 -4.01 -27.61 -12.89
C ASP A 737 -3.87 -28.85 -11.99
N ILE A 738 -4.78 -29.08 -11.04
CA ILE A 738 -4.70 -30.25 -10.17
C ILE A 738 -5.03 -31.56 -10.90
N CYS A 739 -5.67 -31.49 -12.08
CA CYS A 739 -5.86 -32.65 -12.94
C CYS A 739 -4.54 -33.29 -13.40
N ASN A 740 -3.39 -32.61 -13.28
CA ASN A 740 -2.08 -33.22 -13.46
C ASN A 740 -1.76 -34.35 -12.46
N PHE A 741 -2.56 -34.48 -11.41
CA PHE A 741 -2.51 -35.54 -10.40
C PHE A 741 -3.75 -36.44 -10.40
N TYR A 742 -4.60 -36.38 -11.43
CA TYR A 742 -5.75 -37.27 -11.56
C TYR A 742 -5.27 -38.72 -11.62
N GLU A 743 -5.67 -39.52 -10.63
CA GLU A 743 -5.18 -40.91 -10.41
C GLU A 743 -3.64 -41.05 -10.39
N ALA A 744 -2.92 -39.96 -10.09
CA ALA A 744 -1.46 -39.90 -10.13
C ALA A 744 -0.86 -39.29 -8.86
N HIS A 745 -1.62 -39.27 -7.75
CA HIS A 745 -1.07 -39.02 -6.43
C HIS A 745 -1.63 -39.98 -5.38
N ALA A 746 -0.77 -40.37 -4.45
CA ALA A 746 -1.11 -41.25 -3.34
C ALA A 746 -1.21 -40.49 -2.00
N VAL A 747 -1.76 -41.16 -1.00
CA VAL A 747 -1.74 -40.70 0.40
C VAL A 747 -1.14 -41.81 1.25
N TYR A 748 -0.07 -41.48 1.97
CA TYR A 748 0.47 -42.34 3.01
C TYR A 748 -0.15 -41.91 4.35
N ALA A 749 -1.06 -42.73 4.86
CA ALA A 749 -1.93 -42.43 6.01
C ALA A 749 -1.40 -42.96 7.35
N ASP A 750 -0.15 -43.43 7.40
CA ASP A 750 0.52 -43.88 8.62
C ASP A 750 1.63 -42.88 8.99
N TYR A 751 1.88 -42.68 10.29
CA TYR A 751 2.96 -41.80 10.78
C TYR A 751 3.81 -42.51 11.83
N GLY A 752 5.05 -42.88 11.45
CA GLY A 752 5.99 -43.62 12.30
C GLY A 752 6.94 -42.78 13.16
N GLY A 753 6.95 -41.44 13.02
CA GLY A 753 7.90 -40.54 13.68
C GLY A 753 9.06 -40.09 12.78
N ILE A 754 10.17 -39.61 13.36
CA ILE A 754 11.34 -39.16 12.57
C ILE A 754 11.99 -40.36 11.89
N VAL A 755 12.10 -40.28 10.57
CA VAL A 755 12.57 -41.36 9.69
C VAL A 755 14.07 -41.59 9.87
N PHE A 756 14.45 -42.44 10.82
CA PHE A 756 15.82 -42.95 10.95
C PHE A 756 15.96 -44.42 10.50
N ALA A 757 14.85 -45.04 10.08
CA ALA A 757 14.81 -46.45 9.70
C ALA A 757 14.48 -46.60 8.19
N GLU A 758 15.23 -47.47 7.51
CA GLU A 758 15.03 -47.88 6.11
C GLU A 758 13.61 -48.41 5.84
N GLU A 759 12.96 -48.97 6.87
CA GLU A 759 11.59 -49.47 6.81
C GLU A 759 10.57 -48.40 6.40
N GLU A 760 10.69 -47.19 6.93
CA GLU A 760 9.79 -46.09 6.62
C GLU A 760 9.95 -45.63 5.16
N GLY A 761 11.18 -45.57 4.65
CA GLY A 761 11.44 -45.31 3.24
C GLY A 761 10.77 -46.33 2.32
N ARG A 762 10.81 -47.62 2.68
CA ARG A 762 10.12 -48.70 1.94
C ARG A 762 8.60 -48.60 2.02
N ASN A 763 8.05 -48.16 3.16
CA ASN A 763 6.62 -47.94 3.31
C ASN A 763 6.13 -46.76 2.45
N ILE A 764 6.89 -45.66 2.42
CA ILE A 764 6.61 -44.51 1.55
C ILE A 764 6.70 -44.94 0.08
N ALA A 765 7.72 -45.70 -0.32
CA ALA A 765 7.85 -46.20 -1.68
C ALA A 765 6.69 -47.10 -2.08
N ARG A 766 6.22 -47.98 -1.17
CA ARG A 766 5.04 -48.82 -1.39
C ARG A 766 3.76 -47.99 -1.51
N ALA A 767 3.60 -46.97 -0.69
CA ALA A 767 2.45 -46.08 -0.71
C ALA A 767 2.41 -45.22 -1.98
N LEU A 768 3.57 -44.74 -2.45
CA LEU A 768 3.69 -44.06 -3.73
C LEU A 768 3.24 -44.99 -4.86
N GLY A 769 3.64 -46.25 -4.86
CA GLY A 769 3.21 -47.23 -5.86
C GLY A 769 3.71 -46.91 -7.28
N GLU A 770 3.24 -47.67 -8.26
CA GLU A 770 3.55 -47.46 -9.67
C GLU A 770 2.64 -46.39 -10.29
N GLY A 771 3.17 -45.58 -11.20
CA GLY A 771 2.38 -44.59 -11.96
C GLY A 771 2.08 -43.27 -11.23
N ASN A 772 2.08 -43.22 -9.90
CA ASN A 772 1.92 -41.97 -9.17
C ASN A 772 3.16 -41.06 -9.30
N LYS A 773 2.89 -39.76 -9.36
CA LYS A 773 3.85 -38.67 -9.48
C LYS A 773 4.01 -37.86 -8.18
N GLY A 774 3.10 -38.05 -7.22
CA GLY A 774 3.15 -37.40 -5.92
C GLY A 774 2.60 -38.29 -4.82
N VAL A 775 3.04 -38.03 -3.58
CA VAL A 775 2.48 -38.64 -2.38
C VAL A 775 2.36 -37.60 -1.28
N ILE A 776 1.21 -37.62 -0.60
CA ILE A 776 0.92 -36.81 0.58
C ILE A 776 1.26 -37.67 1.80
N LEU A 777 2.22 -37.24 2.61
CA LEU A 777 2.71 -37.97 3.77
C LEU A 777 2.04 -37.40 5.03
N MET A 778 1.14 -38.14 5.66
CA MET A 778 0.37 -37.68 6.81
C MET A 778 1.29 -37.12 7.91
N ASN A 779 1.01 -35.91 8.37
CA ASN A 779 1.76 -35.18 9.41
C ASN A 779 3.23 -34.87 9.08
N HIS A 780 3.69 -35.10 7.86
CA HIS A 780 5.10 -34.97 7.48
C HIS A 780 5.31 -33.91 6.40
N GLY A 781 4.71 -34.09 5.23
CA GLY A 781 4.93 -33.20 4.09
C GLY A 781 4.51 -33.82 2.77
N LEU A 782 5.10 -33.33 1.68
CA LEU A 782 4.81 -33.78 0.33
C LEU A 782 6.06 -34.41 -0.28
N LEU A 783 5.87 -35.32 -1.23
CA LEU A 783 6.96 -35.85 -2.05
C LEU A 783 6.45 -36.02 -3.48
N THR A 784 7.27 -35.64 -4.46
CA THR A 784 6.99 -35.85 -5.88
C THR A 784 8.16 -36.53 -6.59
N VAL A 785 7.85 -37.20 -7.69
CA VAL A 785 8.81 -37.91 -8.52
C VAL A 785 8.65 -37.50 -9.98
N GLY A 786 9.73 -37.61 -10.76
CA GLY A 786 9.71 -37.28 -12.18
C GLY A 786 10.86 -37.91 -12.97
N HIS A 787 10.77 -37.80 -14.29
CA HIS A 787 11.82 -38.19 -15.23
C HIS A 787 12.93 -37.13 -15.33
N THR A 788 12.65 -35.93 -14.83
CA THR A 788 13.61 -34.83 -14.67
C THR A 788 13.36 -34.15 -13.33
N VAL A 789 14.37 -33.47 -12.79
CA VAL A 789 14.24 -32.67 -11.56
C VAL A 789 13.31 -31.47 -11.76
N ASP A 790 13.25 -30.96 -12.98
CA ASP A 790 12.34 -29.93 -13.47
C ASP A 790 10.88 -30.39 -13.33
N GLU A 791 10.55 -31.57 -13.88
CA GLU A 791 9.22 -32.19 -13.75
C GLU A 791 8.86 -32.39 -12.28
N ALA A 792 9.75 -33.04 -11.50
CA ALA A 792 9.49 -33.33 -10.10
C ALA A 792 9.29 -32.05 -9.27
N GLY A 793 10.11 -31.01 -9.52
CA GLY A 793 10.03 -29.72 -8.84
C GLY A 793 8.77 -28.92 -9.20
N TYR A 794 8.38 -28.90 -10.48
CA TYR A 794 7.14 -28.26 -10.91
C TYR A 794 5.92 -28.95 -10.31
N MET A 795 5.87 -30.29 -10.39
CA MET A 795 4.81 -31.09 -9.79
C MET A 795 4.74 -30.87 -8.28
N PHE A 796 5.87 -30.73 -7.60
CA PHE A 796 5.89 -30.43 -6.16
C PHE A 796 5.18 -29.11 -5.84
N GLY A 797 5.55 -28.04 -6.55
CA GLY A 797 4.94 -26.72 -6.36
C GLY A 797 3.45 -26.71 -6.71
N LEU A 798 3.04 -27.52 -7.68
CA LEU A 798 1.64 -27.70 -8.06
C LEU A 798 0.86 -28.47 -6.98
N LEU A 799 1.45 -29.53 -6.41
CA LEU A 799 0.85 -30.31 -5.33
C LEU A 799 0.64 -29.46 -4.07
N ASP A 800 1.64 -28.69 -3.65
CA ASP A 800 1.53 -27.77 -2.50
C ASP A 800 0.46 -26.70 -2.72
N ARG A 801 0.42 -26.11 -3.92
CA ARG A 801 -0.62 -25.14 -4.29
C ARG A 801 -2.01 -25.79 -4.32
N GLY A 802 -2.11 -27.04 -4.78
CA GLY A 802 -3.30 -27.85 -4.71
C GLY A 802 -3.81 -28.02 -3.27
N CYS A 803 -2.92 -28.36 -2.35
CA CYS A 803 -3.24 -28.41 -0.91
C CYS A 803 -3.77 -27.07 -0.39
N ARG A 804 -3.15 -25.94 -0.77
CA ARG A 804 -3.63 -24.61 -0.36
C ARG A 804 -5.04 -24.32 -0.90
N ILE A 805 -5.27 -24.56 -2.18
CA ILE A 805 -6.57 -24.33 -2.83
C ILE A 805 -7.64 -25.21 -2.18
N GLN A 806 -7.35 -26.48 -1.93
CA GLN A 806 -8.26 -27.40 -1.27
C GLN A 806 -8.62 -26.91 0.14
N LEU A 807 -7.63 -26.47 0.94
CA LEU A 807 -7.87 -25.89 2.26
C LEU A 807 -8.75 -24.64 2.21
N ASP A 808 -8.50 -23.74 1.26
CA ASP A 808 -9.26 -22.51 1.10
C ASP A 808 -10.71 -22.79 0.65
N VAL A 809 -10.91 -23.77 -0.23
CA VAL A 809 -12.24 -24.22 -0.67
C VAL A 809 -12.99 -24.91 0.46
N GLU A 810 -12.34 -25.79 1.24
CA GLU A 810 -12.97 -26.42 2.40
C GLU A 810 -13.33 -25.39 3.46
N ALA A 811 -12.47 -24.40 3.73
CA ALA A 811 -12.76 -23.31 4.66
C ALA A 811 -13.94 -22.45 4.18
N ALA A 812 -14.01 -22.13 2.89
CA ALA A 812 -15.13 -21.38 2.31
C ALA A 812 -16.45 -22.15 2.42
N CYS A 813 -16.46 -23.44 2.09
CA CYS A 813 -17.65 -24.30 2.22
C CYS A 813 -18.06 -24.49 3.70
N ALA A 814 -17.11 -24.57 4.63
CA ALA A 814 -17.40 -24.65 6.06
C ALA A 814 -18.00 -23.34 6.60
N GLY A 815 -17.49 -22.19 6.14
CA GLY A 815 -17.99 -20.86 6.52
C GLY A 815 -19.33 -20.49 5.87
N ASN A 816 -19.67 -21.11 4.72
CA ASN A 816 -20.94 -20.95 4.04
C ASN A 816 -21.41 -22.29 3.43
N PRO A 817 -22.26 -23.05 4.14
CA PRO A 817 -22.80 -24.34 3.67
C PRO A 817 -23.61 -24.26 2.36
N GLY A 818 -24.00 -23.05 1.92
CA GLY A 818 -24.67 -22.84 0.64
C GLY A 818 -23.74 -22.92 -0.57
N LEU A 819 -22.41 -22.83 -0.38
CA LEU A 819 -21.43 -22.97 -1.45
C LEU A 819 -21.26 -24.45 -1.82
N LYS A 820 -21.51 -24.76 -3.09
CA LYS A 820 -21.32 -26.10 -3.66
C LYS A 820 -20.01 -26.18 -4.44
N ARG A 821 -19.23 -27.22 -4.18
CA ARG A 821 -18.04 -27.57 -4.96
C ARG A 821 -18.47 -28.10 -6.32
N ASN A 822 -17.95 -27.51 -7.39
CA ASN A 822 -18.09 -28.03 -8.75
C ASN A 822 -16.78 -28.74 -9.09
N ILE A 823 -16.76 -30.06 -8.93
CA ILE A 823 -15.58 -30.89 -9.21
C ILE A 823 -15.55 -31.15 -10.73
N ILE A 824 -14.36 -31.08 -11.33
CA ILE A 824 -14.14 -31.43 -12.73
C ILE A 824 -14.47 -32.91 -12.91
N SER A 825 -15.20 -33.25 -13.98
CA SER A 825 -15.60 -34.64 -14.20
C SER A 825 -14.39 -35.54 -14.47
N ASP A 826 -14.53 -36.82 -14.16
CA ASP A 826 -13.47 -37.83 -14.39
C ASP A 826 -12.99 -37.84 -15.85
N GLU A 827 -13.91 -37.69 -16.82
CA GLU A 827 -13.57 -37.62 -18.25
C GLU A 827 -12.70 -36.39 -18.57
N GLU A 828 -13.09 -35.22 -18.09
CA GLU A 828 -12.36 -33.97 -18.29
C GLU A 828 -11.01 -33.99 -17.55
N ALA A 829 -10.96 -34.58 -16.35
CA ALA A 829 -9.75 -34.71 -15.56
C ALA A 829 -8.76 -35.68 -16.22
N ALA A 830 -9.22 -36.81 -16.75
CA ALA A 830 -8.40 -37.77 -17.49
C ALA A 830 -7.82 -37.17 -18.78
N TYR A 831 -8.62 -36.39 -19.52
CA TYR A 831 -8.13 -35.68 -20.70
C TYR A 831 -7.06 -34.64 -20.34
N ASN A 832 -7.29 -33.84 -19.29
CA ASN A 832 -6.30 -32.87 -18.80
C ASN A 832 -5.02 -33.57 -18.35
N MET A 833 -5.11 -34.66 -17.59
CA MET A 833 -3.97 -35.47 -17.17
C MET A 833 -3.12 -35.94 -18.36
N LYS A 834 -3.78 -36.49 -19.39
CA LYS A 834 -3.11 -36.97 -20.61
C LYS A 834 -2.35 -35.86 -21.34
N MET A 835 -2.89 -34.64 -21.36
CA MET A 835 -2.32 -33.53 -22.10
C MET A 835 -1.27 -32.75 -21.28
N ALA A 836 -1.60 -32.37 -20.06
CA ALA A 836 -0.78 -31.47 -19.26
C ALA A 836 0.30 -32.20 -18.43
N SER A 837 0.10 -33.49 -18.09
CA SER A 837 1.04 -34.27 -17.28
C SER A 837 2.01 -35.11 -18.11
N GLU A 838 2.17 -34.83 -19.41
CA GLU A 838 3.18 -35.47 -20.25
C GLU A 838 4.59 -34.94 -19.89
N LYS A 839 5.61 -35.80 -19.89
CA LYS A 839 6.94 -35.47 -19.34
C LYS A 839 7.65 -34.29 -20.04
N HIS A 840 7.50 -34.13 -21.36
CA HIS A 840 8.08 -32.99 -22.08
C HIS A 840 7.29 -31.70 -21.80
N VAL A 841 5.97 -31.80 -21.62
CA VAL A 841 5.14 -30.67 -21.18
C VAL A 841 5.53 -30.22 -19.78
N LEU A 842 5.62 -31.14 -18.80
CA LEU A 842 5.98 -30.80 -17.43
C LEU A 842 7.40 -30.26 -17.30
N TYR A 843 8.35 -30.79 -18.08
CA TYR A 843 9.68 -30.19 -18.19
C TYR A 843 9.59 -28.73 -18.64
N ARG A 844 8.71 -28.42 -19.61
CA ARG A 844 8.51 -27.05 -20.10
C ARG A 844 7.79 -26.13 -19.14
N GLU A 845 6.82 -26.64 -18.40
CA GLU A 845 6.13 -25.89 -17.35
C GLU A 845 7.10 -25.43 -16.25
N ALA A 846 8.16 -26.19 -15.98
CA ALA A 846 9.19 -25.80 -15.02
C ALA A 846 10.10 -24.67 -15.53
N GLN A 847 10.35 -24.58 -16.85
CA GLN A 847 11.40 -23.70 -17.39
C GLN A 847 11.19 -22.21 -17.06
N PRO A 848 9.99 -21.61 -17.12
CA PRO A 848 9.83 -20.20 -16.75
C PRO A 848 10.28 -19.88 -15.31
N ASP A 849 10.08 -20.81 -14.38
CA ASP A 849 10.52 -20.64 -13.00
C ASP A 849 12.05 -20.80 -12.88
N LEU A 850 12.65 -21.74 -13.62
CA LEU A 850 14.11 -21.93 -13.62
C LEU A 850 14.85 -20.82 -14.38
N ASP A 851 14.32 -20.35 -15.50
CA ASP A 851 14.82 -19.20 -16.25
C ASP A 851 14.82 -17.94 -15.38
N TYR A 852 13.77 -17.74 -14.59
CA TYR A 852 13.75 -16.67 -13.60
C TYR A 852 14.91 -16.81 -12.59
N ILE A 853 15.20 -18.03 -12.10
CA ILE A 853 16.35 -18.27 -11.22
C ILE A 853 17.67 -17.99 -11.94
N PHE A 854 17.84 -18.44 -13.18
CA PHE A 854 19.06 -18.19 -13.96
C PHE A 854 19.28 -16.70 -14.22
N GLU A 855 18.23 -15.95 -14.57
CA GLU A 855 18.31 -14.52 -14.82
C GLU A 855 18.55 -13.70 -13.55
N THR A 856 17.98 -14.12 -12.41
CA THR A 856 18.08 -13.34 -11.16
C THR A 856 19.31 -13.70 -10.33
N ALA A 857 19.76 -14.95 -10.35
CA ALA A 857 20.94 -15.39 -9.62
C ALA A 857 22.22 -15.35 -10.46
N GLY A 858 22.10 -15.44 -11.80
CA GLY A 858 23.20 -15.70 -12.73
C GLY A 858 23.41 -17.20 -12.93
N LEU A 859 23.38 -17.67 -14.18
CA LEU A 859 23.62 -19.08 -14.53
C LEU A 859 24.98 -19.56 -14.02
N ASP A 860 26.00 -18.72 -14.14
CA ASP A 860 27.36 -18.91 -13.63
C ASP A 860 27.41 -19.09 -12.10
N VAL A 861 26.53 -18.41 -11.37
CA VAL A 861 26.41 -18.59 -9.91
C VAL A 861 25.75 -19.92 -9.58
N VAL A 862 24.66 -20.28 -10.27
CA VAL A 862 23.95 -21.54 -10.04
C VAL A 862 24.82 -22.74 -10.45
N ALA A 863 25.56 -22.63 -11.55
CA ALA A 863 26.45 -23.67 -12.07
C ALA A 863 27.81 -23.75 -11.38
N ARG A 864 28.10 -22.85 -10.42
CA ARG A 864 29.41 -22.79 -9.77
C ARG A 864 29.82 -24.14 -9.18
N GLY A 865 31.03 -24.57 -9.52
CA GLY A 865 31.63 -25.80 -9.01
C GLY A 865 31.16 -27.09 -9.69
N VAL A 866 30.27 -27.02 -10.70
CA VAL A 866 29.76 -28.22 -11.39
C VAL A 866 30.85 -29.02 -12.08
N ASP A 867 31.89 -28.36 -12.61
CA ASP A 867 32.99 -29.04 -13.29
C ASP A 867 33.87 -29.87 -12.33
N ASN A 868 33.72 -29.67 -11.01
CA ASN A 868 34.38 -30.46 -9.97
C ASN A 868 33.50 -31.63 -9.47
N MET A 869 32.29 -31.81 -10.01
CA MET A 869 31.36 -32.86 -9.59
C MET A 869 31.70 -34.17 -10.31
N VAL A 870 32.76 -34.81 -9.83
CA VAL A 870 33.27 -36.10 -10.33
C VAL A 870 32.93 -37.21 -9.33
N ILE A 871 32.81 -38.43 -9.85
CA ILE A 871 32.62 -39.65 -9.06
C ILE A 871 33.99 -40.28 -8.87
N ASP A 872 34.32 -40.61 -7.64
CA ASP A 872 35.54 -41.30 -7.29
C ASP A 872 35.44 -42.73 -7.86
N GLY A 873 36.40 -43.12 -8.70
CA GLY A 873 36.35 -44.43 -9.36
C GLY A 873 36.31 -45.57 -8.34
N PRO A 874 35.80 -46.76 -8.72
CA PRO A 874 35.59 -47.89 -7.81
C PRO A 874 36.85 -48.44 -7.10
N ASP A 875 38.04 -47.91 -7.42
CA ASP A 875 39.33 -48.27 -6.82
C ASP A 875 39.91 -47.19 -5.85
N ALA A 876 39.14 -46.15 -5.49
CA ALA A 876 39.65 -45.00 -4.73
C ALA A 876 39.43 -45.05 -3.20
N ASN A 877 39.21 -46.24 -2.62
CA ASN A 877 39.15 -46.45 -1.16
C ASN A 877 40.46 -46.98 -0.58
#